data_AF-A0A8T6HYR0-F1
#
_entry.id   AF-A0A8T6HYR0-F1
#
_cell.length_a   1.000
_cell.length_b   1.000
_cell.length_c   1.000
_cell.angle_alpha   90.00
_cell.angle_beta   90.00
_cell.angle_gamma   90.00
#
_symmetry.space_group_name_H-M   'P 1'
#
loop_
_entity.id
_entity.type
_entity.pdbx_description
1 polymer ?
#
loop_
_entity_poly.entity_id
_entity_poly.type
_entity_poly.pdbx_seq_one_letter_code
_entity_poly.pdbx_strand_id
1 'polypeptide(L)'
;MPDRTVNGPNDRDPNRAPPACGSSPPTPQGWGIPHLSVALMVAIGPWQLEHCIAAEHVVPLFLSASDGERESFVRVINRSEEGADVRITATDDSGWRPGDLTLTVGAREAVHFNSTDFEQGNSEKGLQSAAGAPVEGDWRLVLDSGLDLEILSYIRTSDGMLSSMHDTVPRTESRHRVSTFNPGSNVNQVSRLRLVNPGEEEVEVAIRGIDDSGASPGADTRLMIRPGAAATFTAQELEAGSAPELDGGIGDGYGKWQLIVTADQPIWVMSLLDSPTGHLTNLSTPGSEHGPFHRVDLFPQSSNPDLEGFVRVINHGDESGIVRVRALDGSGRDYGTVELTLGTGRSAHFNSTDLEAGNANKGLPVGVGPGNGPWRLELETDLDIELLSYIRTPDGFLAAMHDHVPPAVNRHRVSTFNPARNTNQVSQLRMINPADKPVDVAIRGLDGKGESPGDEVRLTLQAHAARTLTAQDLESGEADGLTGALATGAGKWQLIVAADHPIRLMSLLASPTGHLLNLSTRPTRKHVGPITDRFEAWNTRLEPKSWWKESAPYSCRPTENPNSPWLSAGLPDLGGSDPLSLIRYYGNGSYVRYGNMGFAGCTLLWKYPRATYSDTPADPTYYTPEVDITVDIARVPLDAPGWPSEERVDVTLDETVDLLNQHVTPYYHKLSEGQFRVAFHKGVDFEVPGDGSKEALKARHREILGLDCTDWPCSDYDSGAVNRMLFVNVPRLGAGAWNGNAQIGLAHIEHANMRVIVHEIGHAWLFWPHSYVEMLWQPYPDDELGDPNPYSNPYDFMSTLKEKNGWRQSMPATLAINRYSAGWIPPENVALHVTASATYTLRRPYDGGYQFLVVHSGRPYAFTTLEVPDHRDPEYLREHWVYDPDAPDERRLFRYDGVLVSRYDQSTGTGVLARFGPAFFDRRNPNFQSDAGWGRDDHSLLVDGETRDIGGVEVAVVGNADGSYDVTLTGGRIAEFETWCKKRLGTFDTGCAFDEPR
;
A
#
# COMPACT_ATOMS: atom_id res chain seq x y z
N MET A 1 -61.67 37.76 -10.67
CA MET A 1 -62.43 37.13 -9.57
C MET A 1 -62.85 35.72 -9.94
N PRO A 2 -62.52 34.71 -9.12
CA PRO A 2 -61.53 34.74 -8.04
C PRO A 2 -60.29 33.95 -8.45
N ASP A 3 -59.17 34.61 -8.74
CA ASP A 3 -58.15 35.04 -7.76
C ASP A 3 -57.60 33.90 -6.90
N ARG A 4 -56.34 33.51 -7.19
CA ARG A 4 -55.21 33.71 -6.26
C ARG A 4 -53.87 33.33 -6.91
N THR A 5 -53.22 34.37 -7.42
CA THR A 5 -51.79 34.72 -7.25
C THR A 5 -50.80 33.63 -6.84
N VAL A 6 -49.85 33.39 -7.75
CA VAL A 6 -48.50 32.85 -7.50
C VAL A 6 -47.57 34.05 -7.23
N ASN A 7 -46.88 34.03 -6.09
CA ASN A 7 -45.67 34.79 -5.71
C ASN A 7 -45.04 33.95 -4.59
N GLY A 8 -43.84 33.38 -4.72
CA GLY A 8 -42.55 34.06 -4.55
C GLY A 8 -41.63 33.19 -3.65
N PRO A 9 -40.32 33.44 -3.59
CA PRO A 9 -39.30 32.39 -3.77
C PRO A 9 -38.54 31.95 -2.51
N ASN A 10 -37.76 30.87 -2.69
CA ASN A 10 -36.80 30.27 -1.77
C ASN A 10 -35.72 31.25 -1.29
N ASP A 11 -35.62 31.44 0.02
CA ASP A 11 -34.37 31.79 0.71
C ASP A 11 -33.63 30.49 1.05
N ARG A 12 -32.45 30.29 0.43
CA ARG A 12 -31.43 29.36 0.95
C ARG A 12 -30.33 30.21 1.56
N ASP A 13 -30.19 30.08 2.88
CA ASP A 13 -29.11 30.66 3.68
C ASP A 13 -27.79 29.91 3.39
N PRO A 14 -26.76 30.56 2.82
CA PRO A 14 -25.49 29.92 2.48
C PRO A 14 -24.52 29.76 3.66
N ASN A 15 -24.91 30.08 4.91
CA ASN A 15 -23.97 30.11 6.05
C ASN A 15 -24.10 28.96 7.06
N ARG A 16 -24.71 27.83 6.70
CA ARG A 16 -24.83 26.69 7.63
C ARG A 16 -23.74 25.64 7.38
N ALA A 17 -22.60 25.81 8.05
CA ALA A 17 -21.57 24.77 8.14
C ALA A 17 -22.05 23.55 8.95
N PRO A 18 -21.62 22.32 8.62
CA PRO A 18 -21.91 21.12 9.41
C PRO A 18 -21.17 21.13 10.77
N PRO A 19 -21.64 20.36 11.78
CA PRO A 19 -21.04 20.37 13.12
C PRO A 19 -19.70 19.64 13.14
N ALA A 20 -18.70 20.27 13.79
CA ALA A 20 -17.37 19.71 14.01
C ALA A 20 -17.35 18.71 15.18
N CYS A 21 -16.52 17.66 15.07
CA CYS A 21 -16.21 16.73 16.14
C CYS A 21 -15.49 17.46 17.29
N GLY A 22 -16.01 17.41 18.52
CA GLY A 22 -15.23 17.73 19.73
C GLY A 22 -15.79 18.76 20.73
N SER A 23 -17.01 19.27 20.63
CA SER A 23 -17.55 20.15 21.69
C SER A 23 -18.33 19.39 22.76
N SER A 24 -17.80 19.36 23.99
CA SER A 24 -18.53 18.89 25.18
C SER A 24 -19.83 19.68 25.42
N PRO A 25 -20.93 19.05 25.86
CA PRO A 25 -22.19 19.76 26.08
C PRO A 25 -22.13 20.67 27.32
N PRO A 26 -22.78 21.85 27.31
CA PRO A 26 -22.81 22.74 28.47
C PRO A 26 -23.72 22.18 29.58
N THR A 27 -23.28 22.32 30.83
CA THR A 27 -24.04 21.98 32.03
C THR A 27 -25.24 22.91 32.22
N PRO A 28 -26.46 22.40 32.48
CA PRO A 28 -27.61 23.26 32.72
C PRO A 28 -27.67 23.72 34.18
N GLN A 29 -27.61 25.04 34.41
CA GLN A 29 -27.92 25.65 35.70
C GLN A 29 -29.45 25.78 35.91
N GLY A 30 -29.86 25.49 37.15
CA GLY A 30 -31.22 25.19 37.57
C GLY A 30 -32.30 26.27 37.43
N TRP A 31 -33.54 25.79 37.33
CA TRP A 31 -34.76 26.43 37.82
C TRP A 31 -35.68 25.36 38.43
N GLY A 32 -36.31 25.67 39.56
CA GLY A 32 -37.04 24.70 40.40
C GLY A 32 -38.56 24.62 40.20
N ILE A 33 -39.09 23.40 40.36
CA ILE A 33 -40.31 22.92 41.10
C ILE A 33 -41.71 23.54 40.77
N PRO A 34 -42.90 22.86 40.83
CA PRO A 34 -43.25 21.42 41.00
C PRO A 34 -44.34 20.80 40.06
N HIS A 35 -44.43 19.46 40.11
CA HIS A 35 -45.60 18.55 39.91
C HIS A 35 -46.44 18.59 38.61
N LEU A 36 -46.31 17.54 37.77
CA LEU A 36 -47.38 16.54 37.50
C LEU A 36 -46.85 15.39 36.60
N SER A 37 -47.28 14.17 36.92
CA SER A 37 -46.92 12.92 36.24
C SER A 37 -47.50 12.79 34.83
N VAL A 38 -46.66 12.54 33.80
CA VAL A 38 -46.99 11.73 32.61
C VAL A 38 -45.71 11.05 32.11
N ALA A 39 -45.78 9.75 31.90
CA ALA A 39 -44.72 8.92 31.34
C ALA A 39 -44.49 9.24 29.85
N LEU A 40 -43.25 9.55 29.48
CA LEU A 40 -42.77 9.52 28.10
C LEU A 40 -41.34 8.93 28.11
N MET A 41 -41.23 7.64 27.79
CA MET A 41 -39.95 7.03 27.42
C MET A 41 -39.54 7.61 26.06
N VAL A 42 -38.60 8.55 26.08
CA VAL A 42 -37.84 8.94 24.88
C VAL A 42 -36.68 7.97 24.77
N ALA A 43 -36.71 7.13 23.73
CA ALA A 43 -35.58 6.31 23.31
C ALA A 43 -34.46 7.25 22.83
N ILE A 44 -33.38 7.33 23.60
CA ILE A 44 -32.12 7.90 23.14
C ILE A 44 -31.46 6.81 22.29
N GLY A 45 -31.53 6.94 20.96
CA GLY A 45 -30.85 6.03 20.05
C GLY A 45 -29.32 6.07 20.25
N PRO A 46 -28.61 4.97 19.98
CA PRO A 46 -27.15 4.95 20.05
C PRO A 46 -26.60 5.83 18.92
N TRP A 47 -26.00 6.96 19.28
CA TRP A 47 -25.15 7.71 18.38
C TRP A 47 -23.86 6.90 18.20
N GLN A 48 -23.65 6.35 17.01
CA GLN A 48 -22.41 5.70 16.62
C GLN A 48 -21.28 6.74 16.63
N LEU A 49 -20.34 6.59 17.55
CA LEU A 49 -19.05 7.26 17.51
C LEU A 49 -18.19 6.54 16.48
N GLU A 50 -18.18 7.03 15.24
CA GLU A 50 -17.18 6.65 14.24
C GLU A 50 -15.79 6.99 14.81
N HIS A 51 -15.04 5.97 15.20
CA HIS A 51 -13.64 6.12 15.56
C HIS A 51 -12.86 6.22 14.26
N CYS A 52 -12.57 7.45 13.81
CA CYS A 52 -11.51 7.66 12.84
C CYS A 52 -10.21 7.16 13.47
N ILE A 53 -9.64 6.08 12.95
CA ILE A 53 -8.30 5.63 13.34
C ILE A 53 -7.33 6.71 12.85
N ALA A 54 -6.92 7.58 13.77
CA ALA A 54 -5.96 8.63 13.48
C ALA A 54 -4.60 8.00 13.16
N ALA A 55 -3.94 8.52 12.12
CA ALA A 55 -2.62 8.03 11.73
C ALA A 55 -1.57 8.61 12.67
N GLU A 56 -0.85 7.74 13.39
CA GLU A 56 0.28 8.15 14.22
C GLU A 56 1.52 8.41 13.37
N HIS A 57 2.20 9.51 13.67
CA HIS A 57 3.45 9.91 13.03
C HIS A 57 4.56 9.93 14.06
N VAL A 58 5.71 9.35 13.73
CA VAL A 58 6.81 9.14 14.68
C VAL A 58 8.03 9.96 14.32
N VAL A 59 8.65 10.56 15.33
CA VAL A 59 10.00 11.14 15.29
C VAL A 59 10.89 10.30 16.23
N PRO A 60 11.75 9.40 15.69
CA PRO A 60 12.48 8.41 16.51
C PRO A 60 13.66 9.01 17.29
N LEU A 61 14.15 10.18 16.87
CA LEU A 61 15.17 10.96 17.56
C LEU A 61 14.85 12.45 17.42
N PHE A 62 14.83 13.14 18.54
CA PHE A 62 14.71 14.58 18.66
C PHE A 62 15.59 15.04 19.82
N LEU A 63 16.76 15.58 19.49
CA LEU A 63 17.78 15.99 20.47
C LEU A 63 17.22 16.98 21.49
N SER A 64 17.65 16.82 22.74
CA SER A 64 17.40 17.77 23.81
C SER A 64 17.90 19.18 23.45
N ALA A 65 17.24 20.23 23.96
CA ALA A 65 17.73 21.60 23.81
C ALA A 65 19.06 21.84 24.56
N SER A 66 19.48 20.91 25.42
CA SER A 66 20.79 20.92 26.06
C SER A 66 21.93 20.47 25.16
N ASP A 67 21.66 19.92 23.96
CA ASP A 67 22.70 19.68 22.97
C ASP A 67 23.23 21.05 22.47
N GLY A 68 24.43 21.40 22.91
CA GLY A 68 25.04 22.70 22.62
C GLY A 68 25.62 22.83 21.22
N GLU A 69 25.69 21.73 20.46
CA GLU A 69 26.29 21.69 19.12
C GLU A 69 25.23 21.58 18.02
N ARG A 70 24.10 20.95 18.35
CA ARG A 70 23.06 20.55 17.42
C ARG A 70 21.68 20.92 17.95
N GLU A 71 20.77 21.20 17.02
CA GLU A 71 19.41 21.57 17.34
C GLU A 71 18.46 20.72 16.49
N SER A 72 17.47 20.07 17.12
CA SER A 72 16.47 19.31 16.39
C SER A 72 15.33 20.19 15.91
N PHE A 73 14.72 19.81 14.79
CA PHE A 73 13.63 20.49 14.11
C PHE A 73 12.57 19.48 13.68
N VAL A 74 11.31 19.74 13.99
CA VAL A 74 10.18 19.03 13.40
C VAL A 74 9.41 19.99 12.52
N ARG A 75 9.08 19.55 11.30
CA ARG A 75 8.18 20.24 10.38
C ARG A 75 6.91 19.42 10.23
N VAL A 76 5.78 20.02 10.59
CA VAL A 76 4.43 19.45 10.49
C VAL A 76 3.73 20.09 9.31
N ILE A 77 3.38 19.29 8.31
CA ILE A 77 2.69 19.72 7.10
C ILE A 77 1.28 19.16 7.15
N ASN A 78 0.30 20.03 7.27
CA ASN A 78 -1.09 19.66 7.08
C ASN A 78 -1.39 19.67 5.58
N ARG A 79 -1.91 18.56 5.05
CA ARG A 79 -2.29 18.43 3.64
C ARG A 79 -3.80 18.59 3.43
N SER A 80 -4.56 18.70 4.52
CA SER A 80 -6.01 18.84 4.53
C SER A 80 -6.43 20.29 4.29
N GLU A 81 -7.68 20.48 3.87
CA GLU A 81 -8.34 21.80 3.73
C GLU A 81 -8.81 22.39 5.06
N GLU A 82 -8.71 21.62 6.14
CA GLU A 82 -9.14 22.02 7.48
C GLU A 82 -7.92 22.16 8.37
N GLY A 83 -7.95 23.13 9.29
CA GLY A 83 -6.98 23.21 10.38
C GLY A 83 -7.47 22.45 11.60
N ALA A 84 -6.55 21.94 12.41
CA ALA A 84 -6.87 21.31 13.68
C ALA A 84 -5.66 21.32 14.61
N ASP A 85 -5.90 20.85 15.83
CA ASP A 85 -4.85 20.58 16.79
C ASP A 85 -4.18 19.22 16.49
N VAL A 86 -2.87 19.19 16.65
CA VAL A 86 -2.02 18.00 16.60
C VAL A 86 -1.54 17.72 18.01
N ARG A 87 -1.84 16.52 18.50
CA ARG A 87 -1.39 16.04 19.80
C ARG A 87 0.03 15.52 19.67
N ILE A 88 0.93 15.91 20.57
CA ILE A 88 2.32 15.47 20.59
C ILE A 88 2.60 14.76 21.90
N THR A 89 2.84 13.45 21.85
CA THR A 89 3.31 12.67 22.99
C THR A 89 4.82 12.56 22.95
N ALA A 90 5.47 13.09 23.99
CA ALA A 90 6.92 13.06 24.16
C ALA A 90 7.33 11.90 25.07
N THR A 91 8.41 11.20 24.74
CA THR A 91 9.05 10.23 25.64
C THR A 91 10.56 10.44 25.57
N ASP A 92 11.25 10.51 26.71
CA ASP A 92 12.71 10.59 26.71
C ASP A 92 13.37 9.20 26.65
N ASP A 93 14.70 9.14 26.61
CA ASP A 93 15.43 7.88 26.49
C ASP A 93 15.26 6.95 27.71
N SER A 94 14.82 7.47 28.87
CA SER A 94 14.49 6.65 30.05
C SER A 94 13.09 6.02 30.00
N GLY A 95 12.25 6.47 29.07
CA GLY A 95 10.83 6.14 29.00
C GLY A 95 9.92 7.14 29.73
N TRP A 96 10.44 8.26 30.25
CA TRP A 96 9.65 9.26 30.96
C TRP A 96 8.83 10.14 29.99
N ARG A 97 7.60 10.50 30.39
CA ARG A 97 6.65 11.30 29.60
C ARG A 97 6.18 12.53 30.41
N PRO A 98 6.41 13.78 29.95
CA PRO A 98 5.96 15.00 30.65
C PRO A 98 4.44 15.29 30.54
N GLY A 99 3.71 14.51 29.74
CA GLY A 99 2.32 14.78 29.34
C GLY A 99 2.23 15.18 27.87
N ASP A 100 1.03 15.15 27.30
CA ASP A 100 0.80 15.49 25.89
C ASP A 100 0.87 17.02 25.68
N LEU A 101 1.49 17.43 24.57
CA LEU A 101 1.49 18.81 24.08
C LEU A 101 0.48 18.97 22.94
N THR A 102 0.14 20.21 22.62
CA THR A 102 -0.74 20.56 21.51
C THR A 102 -0.09 21.58 20.59
N LEU A 103 -0.12 21.27 19.29
CA LEU A 103 0.32 22.12 18.20
C LEU A 103 -0.88 22.45 17.31
N THR A 104 -1.28 23.71 17.23
CA THR A 104 -2.32 24.14 16.29
C THR A 104 -1.73 24.32 14.88
N VAL A 105 -2.37 23.72 13.87
CA VAL A 105 -1.95 23.82 12.46
C VAL A 105 -3.14 24.20 11.60
N GLY A 106 -2.99 25.25 10.79
CA GLY A 106 -4.00 25.70 9.84
C GLY A 106 -4.17 24.78 8.63
N ALA A 107 -5.23 25.02 7.85
CA ALA A 107 -5.48 24.33 6.58
C ALA A 107 -4.29 24.49 5.62
N ARG A 108 -3.82 23.40 5.05
CA ARG A 108 -2.65 23.35 4.14
C ARG A 108 -1.35 23.97 4.68
N GLU A 109 -1.31 24.32 5.96
CA GLU A 109 -0.20 25.04 6.58
C GLU A 109 0.98 24.10 6.87
N ALA A 110 2.19 24.64 6.81
CA ALA A 110 3.39 23.96 7.28
C ALA A 110 4.03 24.71 8.46
N VAL A 111 3.86 24.17 9.67
CA VAL A 111 4.43 24.70 10.90
C VAL A 111 5.72 23.93 11.23
N HIS A 112 6.65 24.56 11.95
CA HIS A 112 7.82 23.88 12.45
C HIS A 112 8.23 24.40 13.82
N PHE A 113 8.80 23.55 14.65
CA PHE A 113 9.35 23.88 15.95
C PHE A 113 10.73 23.22 16.12
N ASN A 114 11.59 23.83 16.92
CA ASN A 114 12.90 23.28 17.28
C ASN A 114 12.93 22.75 18.72
N SER A 115 14.06 22.18 19.15
CA SER A 115 14.20 21.64 20.51
C SER A 115 13.99 22.69 21.59
N THR A 116 14.42 23.94 21.38
CA THR A 116 14.17 25.04 22.32
C THR A 116 12.68 25.38 22.41
N ASP A 117 12.00 25.55 21.26
CA ASP A 117 10.56 25.81 21.19
C ASP A 117 9.76 24.70 21.88
N PHE A 118 10.19 23.45 21.71
CA PHE A 118 9.54 22.29 22.28
C PHE A 118 9.66 22.21 23.81
N GLU A 119 10.89 22.39 24.34
CA GLU A 119 11.14 22.28 25.77
C GLU A 119 10.69 23.51 26.56
N GLN A 120 10.61 24.68 25.92
CA GLN A 120 10.24 25.96 26.56
C GLN A 120 8.84 26.45 26.17
N GLY A 121 8.22 25.84 25.16
CA GLY A 121 6.96 26.28 24.57
C GLY A 121 7.15 27.46 23.61
N ASN A 122 6.31 27.54 22.57
CA ASN A 122 6.31 28.68 21.65
C ASN A 122 4.93 28.91 21.03
N SER A 123 4.12 29.74 21.68
CA SER A 123 2.76 30.04 21.21
C SER A 123 2.70 30.75 19.85
N GLU A 124 3.77 31.44 19.43
CA GLU A 124 3.83 32.07 18.10
C GLU A 124 3.93 31.03 16.98
N LYS A 125 4.37 29.82 17.30
CA LYS A 125 4.44 28.65 16.40
C LYS A 125 3.31 27.65 16.66
N GLY A 126 2.27 28.04 17.41
CA GLY A 126 1.14 27.19 17.73
C GLY A 126 1.38 26.15 18.83
N LEU A 127 2.56 26.11 19.46
CA LEU A 127 2.83 25.25 20.62
C LEU A 127 2.25 25.88 21.89
N GLN A 128 1.18 25.29 22.42
CA GLN A 128 0.42 25.84 23.54
C GLN A 128 1.06 25.59 24.91
N SER A 129 1.95 24.60 25.00
CA SER A 129 2.65 24.18 26.22
C SER A 129 4.11 23.81 25.92
N ALA A 130 4.85 23.49 26.98
CA ALA A 130 6.27 23.13 26.94
C ALA A 130 6.46 21.71 27.49
N ALA A 131 7.38 20.94 26.92
CA ALA A 131 7.71 19.60 27.42
C ALA A 131 8.58 19.65 28.70
N GLY A 132 9.32 20.74 28.90
CA GLY A 132 10.43 20.79 29.84
C GLY A 132 11.67 20.07 29.30
N ALA A 133 12.75 20.06 30.08
CA ALA A 133 13.95 19.29 29.74
C ALA A 133 13.73 17.78 29.98
N PRO A 134 14.38 16.88 29.22
CA PRO A 134 14.28 15.44 29.45
C PRO A 134 14.90 15.08 30.80
N VAL A 135 14.46 13.97 31.39
CA VAL A 135 15.10 13.40 32.58
C VAL A 135 16.40 12.74 32.18
N GLU A 136 16.41 12.05 31.03
CA GLU A 136 17.57 11.36 30.50
C GLU A 136 17.59 11.41 28.96
N GLY A 137 18.78 11.70 28.41
CA GLY A 137 19.04 11.59 26.97
C GLY A 137 18.21 12.54 26.11
N ASP A 138 17.79 12.03 24.96
CA ASP A 138 17.04 12.74 23.94
C ASP A 138 15.56 12.34 23.93
N TRP A 139 14.77 13.04 23.12
CA TRP A 139 13.36 12.76 22.96
C TRP A 139 13.08 11.84 21.77
N ARG A 140 11.95 11.13 21.88
CA ARG A 140 11.16 10.66 20.74
C ARG A 140 9.77 11.30 20.81
N LEU A 141 9.17 11.55 19.66
CA LEU A 141 7.86 12.18 19.57
C LEU A 141 6.89 11.29 18.79
N VAL A 142 5.65 11.22 19.25
CA VAL A 142 4.51 10.69 18.50
C VAL A 142 3.54 11.84 18.27
N LEU A 143 3.15 12.06 17.03
CA LEU A 143 2.21 13.11 16.63
C LEU A 143 0.94 12.46 16.08
N ASP A 144 -0.20 12.91 16.58
CA ASP A 144 -1.51 12.30 16.34
C ASP A 144 -2.57 13.37 16.07
N SER A 145 -3.39 13.16 15.04
CA SER A 145 -4.47 14.07 14.63
C SER A 145 -5.41 13.39 13.63
N GLY A 146 -6.64 13.92 13.49
CA GLY A 146 -7.56 13.56 12.41
C GLY A 146 -7.19 14.16 11.04
N LEU A 147 -6.14 15.00 10.98
CA LEU A 147 -5.65 15.61 9.75
C LEU A 147 -4.80 14.64 8.90
N ASP A 148 -4.77 14.86 7.58
CA ASP A 148 -3.75 14.26 6.71
C ASP A 148 -2.40 14.98 6.92
N LEU A 149 -1.60 14.47 7.85
CA LEU A 149 -0.29 15.04 8.19
C LEU A 149 0.87 14.40 7.45
N GLU A 150 1.93 15.20 7.29
CA GLU A 150 3.28 14.75 6.99
C GLU A 150 4.26 15.42 7.95
N ILE A 151 5.03 14.60 8.69
CA ILE A 151 5.92 15.06 9.75
C ILE A 151 7.36 14.78 9.33
N LEU A 152 8.20 15.80 9.20
CA LEU A 152 9.62 15.62 8.87
C LEU A 152 10.46 16.00 10.09
N SER A 153 11.51 15.24 10.37
CA SER A 153 12.45 15.54 11.46
C SER A 153 13.84 15.80 10.90
N TYR A 154 14.50 16.84 11.41
CA TYR A 154 15.86 17.19 11.04
C TYR A 154 16.70 17.53 12.27
N ILE A 155 18.01 17.35 12.15
CA ILE A 155 18.99 17.95 13.06
C ILE A 155 19.79 18.99 12.30
N ARG A 156 20.00 20.15 12.94
CA ARG A 156 20.76 21.27 12.42
C ARG A 156 22.03 21.49 13.23
N THR A 157 23.16 21.68 12.57
CA THR A 157 24.41 22.15 13.19
C THR A 157 24.54 23.67 13.15
N SER A 158 25.48 24.21 13.93
CA SER A 158 25.74 25.66 14.01
C SER A 158 26.11 26.33 12.68
N ASP A 159 26.67 25.59 11.71
CA ASP A 159 26.97 26.08 10.36
C ASP A 159 25.76 26.06 9.41
N GLY A 160 24.59 25.63 9.91
CA GLY A 160 23.33 25.61 9.20
C GLY A 160 23.09 24.35 8.37
N MET A 161 23.93 23.33 8.45
CA MET A 161 23.68 22.06 7.77
C MET A 161 22.45 21.33 8.39
N LEU A 162 21.65 20.61 7.59
CA LEU A 162 20.43 19.90 8.03
C LEU A 162 20.43 18.42 7.61
N SER A 163 20.35 17.50 8.57
CA SER A 163 20.23 16.06 8.31
C SER A 163 18.84 15.53 8.60
N SER A 164 18.28 14.69 7.72
CA SER A 164 17.04 13.93 7.98
C SER A 164 17.19 13.00 9.19
N MET A 165 16.18 12.95 10.06
CA MET A 165 16.16 12.14 11.29
C MET A 165 14.87 11.34 11.48
N HIS A 166 13.98 11.32 10.48
CA HIS A 166 12.76 10.52 10.53
C HIS A 166 12.94 9.09 10.00
N ASP A 167 14.04 8.82 9.30
CA ASP A 167 14.32 7.51 8.71
C ASP A 167 14.76 6.49 9.77
N THR A 168 14.23 5.27 9.67
CA THR A 168 14.62 4.12 10.50
C THR A 168 14.91 2.92 9.61
N VAL A 169 15.76 2.02 10.08
CA VAL A 169 16.08 0.78 9.36
C VAL A 169 14.81 -0.06 9.22
N PRO A 170 14.39 -0.42 8.00
CA PRO A 170 13.21 -1.25 7.79
C PRO A 170 13.32 -2.60 8.52
N ARG A 171 12.16 -3.12 8.92
CA ARG A 171 12.04 -4.46 9.52
C ARG A 171 11.60 -5.44 8.43
N THR A 172 12.36 -6.50 8.21
CA THR A 172 11.99 -7.65 7.37
C THR A 172 12.10 -8.91 8.22
N GLU A 173 11.06 -9.74 8.28
CA GLU A 173 11.09 -11.02 9.03
C GLU A 173 11.59 -10.90 10.49
N SER A 174 11.16 -9.86 11.22
CA SER A 174 11.62 -9.60 12.61
C SER A 174 13.11 -9.23 12.77
N ARG A 175 13.75 -8.84 11.68
CA ARG A 175 15.13 -8.40 11.62
C ARG A 175 15.23 -7.00 11.01
N HIS A 176 16.16 -6.22 11.52
CA HIS A 176 16.64 -4.99 10.89
C HIS A 176 18.06 -5.23 10.37
N ARG A 177 18.35 -4.82 9.14
CA ARG A 177 19.70 -4.87 8.57
C ARG A 177 20.24 -3.46 8.42
N VAL A 178 21.26 -3.12 9.20
CA VAL A 178 22.06 -1.91 9.03
C VAL A 178 23.15 -2.23 8.02
N SER A 179 23.04 -1.68 6.82
CA SER A 179 23.88 -2.08 5.69
C SER A 179 25.28 -1.46 5.70
N THR A 180 25.46 -0.36 6.44
CA THR A 180 26.78 0.23 6.70
C THR A 180 26.89 0.72 8.14
N PHE A 181 28.01 0.40 8.77
CA PHE A 181 28.38 0.89 10.09
C PHE A 181 29.92 0.90 10.18
N ASN A 182 30.51 2.03 10.52
CA ASN A 182 31.98 2.14 10.57
C ASN A 182 32.54 1.30 11.74
N PRO A 183 33.76 0.75 11.61
CA PRO A 183 34.41 0.07 12.72
C PRO A 183 34.80 1.06 13.82
N GLY A 184 34.93 0.60 15.06
CA GLY A 184 35.31 1.41 16.23
C GLY A 184 36.71 2.01 16.10
N SER A 185 37.57 1.42 15.26
CA SER A 185 38.86 2.02 14.89
C SER A 185 38.75 3.31 14.06
N ASN A 186 37.59 3.61 13.47
CA ASN A 186 37.35 4.83 12.71
C ASN A 186 36.84 5.98 13.60
N VAL A 187 37.76 6.57 14.35
CA VAL A 187 37.46 7.67 15.31
C VAL A 187 37.08 8.99 14.65
N ASN A 188 37.29 9.15 13.34
CA ASN A 188 36.94 10.37 12.62
C ASN A 188 35.54 10.33 12.00
N GLN A 189 34.86 9.18 12.08
CA GLN A 189 33.49 9.01 11.58
C GLN A 189 32.82 7.96 12.47
N VAL A 190 32.38 8.38 13.66
CA VAL A 190 31.90 7.46 14.70
C VAL A 190 30.48 7.04 14.38
N SER A 191 30.30 5.77 14.03
CA SER A 191 28.96 5.21 13.86
C SER A 191 28.30 4.97 15.22
N ARG A 192 27.00 5.27 15.30
CA ARG A 192 26.14 5.08 16.48
C ARG A 192 24.88 4.31 16.09
N LEU A 193 24.55 3.26 16.82
CA LEU A 193 23.33 2.48 16.66
C LEU A 193 22.34 2.92 17.73
N ARG A 194 21.20 3.47 17.33
CA ARG A 194 20.10 3.80 18.25
C ARG A 194 19.01 2.76 18.14
N LEU A 195 18.59 2.24 19.29
CA LEU A 195 17.54 1.24 19.44
C LEU A 195 16.44 1.83 20.32
N VAL A 196 15.21 1.80 19.84
CA VAL A 196 14.05 2.37 20.55
C VAL A 196 13.04 1.25 20.78
N ASN A 197 12.63 1.06 22.04
CA ASN A 197 11.51 0.20 22.38
C ASN A 197 10.23 1.06 22.48
N PRO A 198 9.38 1.11 21.44
CA PRO A 198 8.13 1.85 21.51
C PRO A 198 7.07 1.17 22.40
N GLY A 199 7.26 -0.12 22.72
CA GLY A 199 6.31 -0.93 23.46
C GLY A 199 6.26 -0.61 24.95
N GLU A 200 5.27 -1.22 25.59
CA GLU A 200 4.99 -1.12 27.04
C GLU A 200 5.59 -2.30 27.83
N GLU A 201 6.24 -3.24 27.13
CA GLU A 201 6.96 -4.38 27.72
C GLU A 201 8.47 -4.26 27.45
N GLU A 202 9.29 -4.88 28.30
CA GLU A 202 10.74 -4.94 28.08
C GLU A 202 11.06 -5.85 26.89
N VAL A 203 12.06 -5.49 26.08
CA VAL A 203 12.44 -6.22 24.86
C VAL A 203 13.87 -6.73 24.94
N GLU A 204 14.11 -7.99 24.58
CA GLU A 204 15.45 -8.53 24.37
C GLU A 204 15.87 -8.22 22.93
N VAL A 205 17.04 -7.60 22.77
CA VAL A 205 17.63 -7.29 21.46
C VAL A 205 18.94 -8.06 21.32
N ALA A 206 19.14 -8.68 20.17
CA ALA A 206 20.41 -9.30 19.77
C ALA A 206 20.96 -8.62 18.52
N ILE A 207 22.26 -8.38 18.50
CA ILE A 207 22.97 -7.68 17.42
C ILE A 207 24.14 -8.54 16.96
N ARG A 208 24.17 -8.87 15.66
CA ARG A 208 25.26 -9.59 15.02
C ARG A 208 25.98 -8.70 14.01
N GLY A 209 27.32 -8.67 14.06
CA GLY A 209 28.17 -7.99 13.07
C GLY A 209 28.61 -8.90 11.93
N ILE A 210 28.61 -8.39 10.70
CA ILE A 210 29.20 -9.01 9.50
C ILE A 210 30.15 -7.99 8.86
N ASP A 211 31.43 -8.28 8.76
CA ASP A 211 32.44 -7.37 8.22
C ASP A 211 32.48 -7.39 6.68
N ASP A 212 33.34 -6.56 6.06
CA ASP A 212 33.43 -6.48 4.59
C ASP A 212 33.92 -7.79 3.93
N SER A 213 34.57 -8.66 4.70
CA SER A 213 35.02 -9.98 4.23
C SER A 213 33.92 -11.05 4.26
N GLY A 214 32.75 -10.70 4.81
CA GLY A 214 31.62 -11.60 5.06
C GLY A 214 31.74 -12.36 6.38
N ALA A 215 32.68 -11.99 7.27
CA ALA A 215 32.93 -12.69 8.52
C ALA A 215 32.18 -12.07 9.71
N SER A 216 31.80 -12.91 10.68
CA SER A 216 31.28 -12.50 12.00
C SER A 216 32.29 -12.93 13.07
N PRO A 217 33.32 -12.11 13.37
CA PRO A 217 34.44 -12.54 14.21
C PRO A 217 34.11 -12.63 15.72
N GLY A 218 33.14 -11.87 16.21
CA GLY A 218 32.63 -11.95 17.58
C GLY A 218 31.32 -12.73 17.71
N ALA A 219 30.82 -12.82 18.94
CA ALA A 219 29.50 -13.35 19.22
C ALA A 219 28.42 -12.28 19.01
N ASP A 220 27.17 -12.69 18.98
CA ASP A 220 26.05 -11.75 19.03
C ASP A 220 26.10 -11.01 20.38
N THR A 221 26.00 -9.68 20.36
CA THR A 221 25.86 -8.88 21.57
C THR A 221 24.38 -8.73 21.91
N ARG A 222 24.03 -8.83 23.20
CA ARG A 222 22.63 -8.81 23.67
C ARG A 222 22.40 -7.70 24.68
N LEU A 223 21.18 -7.19 24.73
CA LEU A 223 20.75 -6.21 25.72
C LEU A 223 19.24 -6.28 25.97
N MET A 224 18.82 -5.75 27.11
CA MET A 224 17.42 -5.49 27.42
C MET A 224 17.11 -4.00 27.29
N ILE A 225 16.02 -3.65 26.62
CA ILE A 225 15.54 -2.25 26.54
C ILE A 225 14.20 -2.15 27.26
N ARG A 226 14.17 -1.31 28.30
CA ARG A 226 12.97 -1.06 29.11
C ARG A 226 11.79 -0.55 28.25
N PRO A 227 10.54 -0.74 28.71
CA PRO A 227 9.36 -0.14 28.09
C PRO A 227 9.55 1.34 27.82
N GLY A 228 9.24 1.77 26.60
CA GLY A 228 9.34 3.17 26.20
C GLY A 228 10.74 3.78 26.15
N ALA A 229 11.79 3.05 26.51
CA ALA A 229 13.15 3.56 26.56
C ALA A 229 13.85 3.49 25.19
N ALA A 230 15.01 4.13 25.10
CA ALA A 230 15.93 3.98 24.00
C ALA A 230 17.37 3.85 24.50
N ALA A 231 18.20 3.19 23.70
CA ALA A 231 19.63 3.02 23.97
C ALA A 231 20.44 3.36 22.71
N THR A 232 21.60 3.98 22.88
CA THR A 232 22.49 4.35 21.76
C THR A 232 23.91 3.89 22.05
N PHE A 233 24.50 3.15 21.12
CA PHE A 233 25.85 2.59 21.26
C PHE A 233 26.74 3.02 20.11
N THR A 234 27.99 3.39 20.41
CA THR A 234 29.03 3.61 19.42
C THR A 234 29.55 2.29 18.85
N ALA A 235 30.18 2.35 17.67
CA ALA A 235 30.87 1.18 17.11
C ALA A 235 31.92 0.58 18.04
N GLN A 236 32.67 1.42 18.75
CA GLN A 236 33.66 0.95 19.71
C GLN A 236 33.02 0.17 20.87
N GLU A 237 31.89 0.64 21.39
CA GLU A 237 31.17 -0.06 22.46
C GLU A 237 30.59 -1.39 21.99
N LEU A 238 30.05 -1.45 20.77
CA LEU A 238 29.52 -2.68 20.18
C LEU A 238 30.63 -3.71 19.89
N GLU A 239 31.77 -3.29 19.33
CA GLU A 239 32.92 -4.17 19.06
C GLU A 239 33.50 -4.75 20.36
N ALA A 240 33.69 -3.89 21.37
CA ALA A 240 34.31 -4.26 22.64
C ALA A 240 33.34 -4.88 23.65
N GLY A 241 32.02 -4.71 23.47
CA GLY A 241 31.03 -5.05 24.50
C GLY A 241 31.24 -4.25 25.78
N SER A 242 31.67 -2.98 25.67
CA SER A 242 32.14 -2.20 26.82
C SER A 242 31.04 -1.39 27.53
N ALA A 243 29.87 -1.24 26.90
CA ALA A 243 28.74 -0.56 27.53
C ALA A 243 28.09 -1.48 28.59
N PRO A 244 27.72 -0.98 29.79
CA PRO A 244 27.18 -1.80 30.88
C PRO A 244 25.93 -2.62 30.53
N GLU A 245 25.14 -2.15 29.57
CA GLU A 245 23.91 -2.77 29.09
C GLU A 245 24.15 -3.92 28.11
N LEU A 246 25.37 -4.03 27.55
CA LEU A 246 25.72 -5.03 26.56
C LEU A 246 26.29 -6.29 27.20
N ASP A 247 25.75 -7.44 26.84
CA ASP A 247 26.32 -8.76 27.09
C ASP A 247 27.04 -9.27 25.84
N GLY A 248 28.37 -9.23 25.85
CA GLY A 248 29.23 -9.60 24.73
C GLY A 248 29.51 -8.45 23.74
N GLY A 249 30.32 -8.73 22.72
CA GLY A 249 30.70 -7.78 21.68
C GLY A 249 30.88 -8.44 20.32
N ILE A 250 30.66 -7.68 19.24
CA ILE A 250 30.71 -8.18 17.86
C ILE A 250 32.14 -8.45 17.35
N GLY A 251 33.15 -8.11 18.16
CA GLY A 251 34.57 -8.35 17.90
C GLY A 251 35.20 -7.38 16.91
N ASP A 252 36.49 -7.57 16.62
CA ASP A 252 37.24 -6.75 15.66
C ASP A 252 37.11 -7.33 14.24
N GLY A 253 36.52 -6.57 13.33
CA GLY A 253 36.25 -6.98 11.94
C GLY A 253 37.14 -6.30 10.91
N TYR A 254 37.10 -6.84 9.69
CA TYR A 254 37.77 -6.25 8.53
C TYR A 254 36.86 -5.25 7.80
N GLY A 255 37.26 -3.98 7.74
CA GLY A 255 36.54 -2.95 7.00
C GLY A 255 35.32 -2.41 7.75
N LYS A 256 34.25 -2.10 7.02
CA LYS A 256 32.97 -1.65 7.60
C LYS A 256 32.09 -2.84 7.95
N TRP A 257 31.19 -2.62 8.90
CA TRP A 257 30.21 -3.60 9.34
C TRP A 257 28.88 -3.47 8.58
N GLN A 258 28.21 -4.60 8.47
CA GLN A 258 26.77 -4.72 8.42
C GLN A 258 26.32 -5.19 9.82
N LEU A 259 25.22 -4.64 10.34
CA LEU A 259 24.64 -5.10 11.60
C LEU A 259 23.28 -5.74 11.36
N ILE A 260 23.07 -6.85 12.02
CA ILE A 260 21.83 -7.62 12.00
C ILE A 260 21.22 -7.50 13.38
N VAL A 261 20.12 -6.77 13.49
CA VAL A 261 19.44 -6.52 14.75
C VAL A 261 18.15 -7.31 14.77
N THR A 262 17.96 -8.17 15.76
CA THR A 262 16.73 -8.94 15.98
C THR A 262 16.19 -8.64 17.36
N ALA A 263 14.87 -8.64 17.50
CA ALA A 263 14.20 -8.41 18.77
C ALA A 263 12.98 -9.33 18.89
N ASP A 264 12.64 -9.71 20.11
CA ASP A 264 11.45 -10.52 20.41
C ASP A 264 10.14 -9.68 20.40
N GLN A 265 10.27 -8.35 20.44
CA GLN A 265 9.19 -7.39 20.26
C GLN A 265 9.53 -6.34 19.19
N PRO A 266 8.55 -5.62 18.61
CA PRO A 266 8.84 -4.53 17.68
C PRO A 266 9.70 -3.43 18.31
N ILE A 267 10.81 -3.10 17.64
CA ILE A 267 11.67 -1.97 17.97
C ILE A 267 11.84 -1.06 16.76
N TRP A 268 12.36 0.15 16.99
CA TRP A 268 12.89 1.00 15.92
C TRP A 268 14.41 1.03 16.01
N VAL A 269 15.06 0.95 14.85
CA VAL A 269 16.52 0.93 14.73
C VAL A 269 16.95 2.11 13.86
N MET A 270 17.97 2.85 14.29
CA MET A 270 18.61 3.89 13.49
C MET A 270 20.13 3.67 13.42
N SER A 271 20.70 3.85 12.24
CA SER A 271 22.14 3.93 12.01
C SER A 271 22.53 5.39 11.84
N LEU A 272 23.35 5.90 12.75
CA LEU A 272 23.78 7.29 12.77
C LEU A 272 25.30 7.39 12.59
N LEU A 273 25.77 8.52 12.08
CA LEU A 273 27.20 8.80 11.90
C LEU A 273 27.55 10.21 12.36
N ASP A 274 28.49 10.29 13.30
CA ASP A 274 29.03 11.53 13.85
C ASP A 274 30.36 11.89 13.16
N SER A 275 30.51 13.14 12.74
CA SER A 275 31.76 13.67 12.16
C SER A 275 32.57 14.44 13.21
N PRO A 276 33.87 14.70 12.98
CA PRO A 276 34.71 15.46 13.91
C PRO A 276 34.28 16.92 14.05
N THR A 277 33.44 17.40 13.13
CA THR A 277 32.87 18.76 13.07
C THR A 277 31.52 18.86 13.78
N GLY A 278 31.06 17.79 14.44
CA GLY A 278 29.79 17.75 15.20
C GLY A 278 28.56 17.51 14.33
N HIS A 279 28.73 17.17 13.05
CA HIS A 279 27.61 16.83 12.18
C HIS A 279 27.13 15.41 12.49
N LEU A 280 25.80 15.25 12.60
CA LEU A 280 25.16 13.96 12.72
C LEU A 280 24.39 13.62 11.45
N THR A 281 24.62 12.44 10.89
CA THR A 281 23.87 11.91 9.74
C THR A 281 23.09 10.67 10.08
N ASN A 282 21.98 10.50 9.40
CA ASN A 282 21.19 9.28 9.43
C ASN A 282 21.48 8.46 8.17
N LEU A 283 21.93 7.21 8.37
CA LEU A 283 22.25 6.24 7.32
C LEU A 283 21.33 5.01 7.40
N SER A 284 20.12 5.19 7.93
CA SER A 284 19.17 4.11 8.18
C SER A 284 18.42 3.63 6.95
N THR A 285 18.44 4.40 5.87
CA THR A 285 17.79 4.04 4.60
C THR A 285 18.54 2.89 3.93
N PRO A 286 17.84 1.85 3.46
CA PRO A 286 18.46 0.80 2.68
C PRO A 286 18.76 1.28 1.26
N GLY A 287 19.60 0.54 0.55
CA GLY A 287 19.79 0.73 -0.89
C GLY A 287 18.49 0.55 -1.69
N SER A 288 18.45 1.10 -2.91
CA SER A 288 17.31 0.91 -3.81
C SER A 288 17.39 -0.46 -4.54
N GLU A 289 16.31 -1.25 -4.48
CA GLU A 289 16.24 -2.64 -5.02
C GLU A 289 15.31 -2.79 -6.25
N HIS A 290 15.06 -1.73 -7.02
CA HIS A 290 14.00 -1.79 -8.04
C HIS A 290 14.52 -1.90 -9.48
N GLY A 291 14.24 -3.06 -10.09
CA GLY A 291 14.40 -3.32 -11.52
C GLY A 291 15.63 -4.17 -11.87
N PRO A 292 15.84 -4.48 -13.16
CA PRO A 292 16.98 -5.28 -13.62
C PRO A 292 18.35 -4.58 -13.44
N PHE A 293 18.36 -3.32 -12.99
CA PHE A 293 19.56 -2.53 -12.77
C PHE A 293 19.47 -1.81 -11.43
N HIS A 294 20.54 -1.88 -10.64
CA HIS A 294 20.71 -1.02 -9.48
C HIS A 294 21.32 0.31 -9.93
N ARG A 295 20.91 1.44 -9.36
CA ARG A 295 21.29 2.76 -9.91
C ARG A 295 21.85 3.70 -8.86
N VAL A 296 22.80 4.53 -9.30
CA VAL A 296 23.29 5.71 -8.58
C VAL A 296 23.01 6.93 -9.42
N ASP A 297 22.22 7.86 -8.89
CA ASP A 297 21.68 8.98 -9.66
C ASP A 297 22.46 10.29 -9.52
N LEU A 298 23.34 10.33 -8.52
CA LEU A 298 24.26 11.41 -8.28
C LEU A 298 25.55 10.87 -7.69
N PHE A 299 26.64 10.94 -8.45
CA PHE A 299 27.96 10.54 -8.00
C PHE A 299 29.00 11.56 -8.46
N PRO A 300 29.57 12.39 -7.58
CA PRO A 300 30.53 13.42 -7.96
C PRO A 300 31.71 12.89 -8.79
N GLN A 301 32.22 13.71 -9.70
CA GLN A 301 33.45 13.44 -10.44
C GLN A 301 34.68 13.56 -9.52
N SER A 302 35.77 12.85 -9.82
CA SER A 302 36.99 12.84 -9.00
C SER A 302 37.67 14.21 -8.91
N SER A 303 37.45 15.07 -9.91
CA SER A 303 37.98 16.43 -9.95
C SER A 303 37.22 17.43 -9.08
N ASN A 304 36.12 17.04 -8.44
CA ASN A 304 35.42 17.88 -7.49
C ASN A 304 36.21 17.89 -6.15
N PRO A 305 36.76 19.04 -5.72
CA PRO A 305 37.58 19.10 -4.52
C PRO A 305 36.75 19.04 -3.22
N ASP A 306 35.45 19.35 -3.30
CA ASP A 306 34.58 19.53 -2.14
C ASP A 306 33.71 18.30 -1.88
N LEU A 307 33.47 17.47 -2.90
CA LEU A 307 32.58 16.32 -2.83
C LEU A 307 33.21 15.10 -3.48
N GLU A 308 33.24 14.01 -2.74
CA GLU A 308 33.64 12.70 -3.23
C GLU A 308 32.44 11.75 -3.20
N GLY A 309 32.13 11.10 -4.32
CA GLY A 309 31.15 10.02 -4.35
C GLY A 309 31.70 8.76 -3.71
N PHE A 310 30.84 8.03 -3.00
CA PHE A 310 31.17 6.74 -2.39
C PHE A 310 30.02 5.76 -2.63
N VAL A 311 30.32 4.61 -3.25
CA VAL A 311 29.35 3.52 -3.47
C VAL A 311 29.77 2.32 -2.64
N ARG A 312 28.80 1.68 -1.99
CA ARG A 312 28.95 0.39 -1.31
C ARG A 312 28.00 -0.62 -1.96
N VAL A 313 28.55 -1.77 -2.35
CA VAL A 313 27.83 -2.90 -2.94
C VAL A 313 27.95 -4.06 -1.98
N ILE A 314 26.83 -4.64 -1.55
CA ILE A 314 26.76 -5.75 -0.62
C ILE A 314 26.16 -6.93 -1.34
N ASN A 315 26.81 -8.10 -1.31
CA ASN A 315 26.24 -9.32 -1.82
C ASN A 315 25.58 -10.09 -0.67
N HIS A 316 24.25 -10.21 -0.72
CA HIS A 316 23.47 -10.96 0.26
C HIS A 316 23.42 -12.46 -0.05
N GLY A 317 23.73 -12.84 -1.29
CA GLY A 317 23.73 -14.22 -1.76
C GLY A 317 24.91 -15.05 -1.26
N ASP A 318 24.77 -16.35 -1.45
CA ASP A 318 25.80 -17.37 -1.18
C ASP A 318 26.75 -17.59 -2.37
N GLU A 319 26.46 -16.98 -3.53
CA GLU A 319 27.29 -17.04 -4.73
C GLU A 319 28.28 -15.86 -4.81
N SER A 320 29.40 -16.08 -5.50
CA SER A 320 30.32 -15.00 -5.90
C SER A 320 30.13 -14.69 -7.38
N GLY A 321 30.31 -13.44 -7.78
CA GLY A 321 30.08 -13.05 -9.17
C GLY A 321 30.68 -11.70 -9.55
N ILE A 322 30.21 -11.20 -10.69
CA ILE A 322 30.65 -9.94 -11.28
C ILE A 322 29.48 -8.96 -11.27
N VAL A 323 29.75 -7.75 -10.81
CA VAL A 323 28.86 -6.60 -10.94
C VAL A 323 29.40 -5.71 -12.04
N ARG A 324 28.61 -5.51 -13.10
CA ARG A 324 28.94 -4.67 -14.25
C ARG A 324 28.46 -3.25 -13.98
N VAL A 325 29.38 -2.29 -13.90
CA VAL A 325 29.09 -0.88 -13.62
C VAL A 325 29.20 -0.08 -14.91
N ARG A 326 28.07 0.36 -15.45
CA ARG A 326 27.99 1.30 -16.58
C ARG A 326 27.93 2.73 -16.06
N ALA A 327 28.75 3.63 -16.61
CA ALA A 327 28.83 5.02 -16.18
C ALA A 327 28.36 6.00 -17.26
N LEU A 328 27.41 6.86 -16.91
CA LEU A 328 26.96 7.98 -17.73
C LEU A 328 27.33 9.30 -17.05
N ASP A 329 27.90 10.25 -17.79
CA ASP A 329 28.20 11.57 -17.23
C ASP A 329 26.94 12.48 -17.16
N GLY A 330 27.11 13.72 -16.72
CA GLY A 330 26.03 14.68 -16.55
C GLY A 330 25.35 15.09 -17.86
N SER A 331 26.00 14.87 -19.01
CA SER A 331 25.44 15.10 -20.34
C SER A 331 24.66 13.89 -20.89
N GLY A 332 24.75 12.74 -20.21
CA GLY A 332 24.22 11.46 -20.69
C GLY A 332 25.16 10.70 -21.61
N ARG A 333 26.43 11.12 -21.74
CA ARG A 333 27.43 10.37 -22.50
C ARG A 333 27.79 9.09 -21.74
N ASP A 334 27.72 7.96 -22.43
CA ASP A 334 28.14 6.65 -21.93
C ASP A 334 29.66 6.45 -22.05
N TYR A 335 30.30 6.02 -20.97
CA TYR A 335 31.74 5.76 -20.88
C TYR A 335 32.07 4.26 -20.88
N GLY A 336 31.07 3.41 -21.11
CA GLY A 336 31.20 1.96 -21.12
C GLY A 336 31.03 1.34 -19.75
N THR A 337 31.39 0.06 -19.66
CA THR A 337 31.18 -0.79 -18.49
C THR A 337 32.51 -1.23 -17.90
N VAL A 338 32.64 -1.13 -16.58
CA VAL A 338 33.74 -1.72 -15.79
C VAL A 338 33.19 -2.84 -14.92
N GLU A 339 34.06 -3.77 -14.52
CA GLU A 339 33.66 -4.96 -13.75
C GLU A 339 34.19 -4.88 -12.31
N LEU A 340 33.31 -5.13 -11.35
CA LEU A 340 33.61 -5.28 -9.94
C LEU A 340 33.41 -6.75 -9.54
N THR A 341 34.45 -7.42 -9.06
CA THR A 341 34.31 -8.78 -8.52
C THR A 341 33.83 -8.74 -7.08
N LEU A 342 32.79 -9.52 -6.75
CA LEU A 342 32.19 -9.55 -5.42
C LEU A 342 32.02 -10.99 -4.94
N GLY A 343 32.54 -11.27 -3.75
CA GLY A 343 32.44 -12.59 -3.12
C GLY A 343 31.12 -12.79 -2.38
N THR A 344 30.81 -14.03 -2.04
CA THR A 344 29.69 -14.45 -1.18
C THR A 344 29.64 -13.68 0.14
N GLY A 345 28.50 -13.09 0.49
CA GLY A 345 28.32 -12.36 1.75
C GLY A 345 29.22 -11.13 1.95
N ARG A 346 30.05 -10.79 0.94
CA ARG A 346 31.04 -9.72 1.03
C ARG A 346 30.44 -8.39 0.63
N SER A 347 31.09 -7.33 1.08
CA SER A 347 30.86 -5.99 0.57
C SER A 347 32.11 -5.41 -0.06
N ALA A 348 31.92 -4.69 -1.16
CA ALA A 348 32.93 -3.89 -1.80
C ALA A 348 32.47 -2.43 -1.83
N HIS A 349 33.42 -1.52 -1.93
CA HIS A 349 33.10 -0.11 -2.08
C HIS A 349 34.15 0.57 -2.96
N PHE A 350 33.75 1.62 -3.67
CA PHE A 350 34.64 2.43 -4.50
C PHE A 350 34.20 3.89 -4.44
N ASN A 351 35.16 4.82 -4.58
CA ASN A 351 34.90 6.24 -4.60
C ASN A 351 35.07 6.86 -6.01
N SER A 352 34.88 8.17 -6.13
CA SER A 352 35.04 8.89 -7.41
C SER A 352 36.41 8.68 -8.07
N THR A 353 37.48 8.61 -7.28
CA THR A 353 38.83 8.38 -7.79
C THR A 353 38.98 6.94 -8.29
N ASP A 354 38.48 5.97 -7.52
CA ASP A 354 38.49 4.55 -7.89
C ASP A 354 37.69 4.31 -9.18
N LEU A 355 36.53 4.95 -9.34
CA LEU A 355 35.71 4.84 -10.55
C LEU A 355 36.45 5.36 -11.80
N GLU A 356 37.06 6.54 -11.72
CA GLU A 356 37.67 7.18 -12.88
C GLU A 356 39.06 6.61 -13.22
N ALA A 357 39.85 6.23 -12.21
CA ALA A 357 41.23 5.75 -12.39
C ALA A 357 41.38 4.22 -12.30
N GLY A 358 40.41 3.52 -11.71
CA GLY A 358 40.53 2.11 -11.35
C GLY A 358 41.26 1.91 -10.01
N ASN A 359 40.89 0.85 -9.30
CA ASN A 359 41.56 0.36 -8.11
C ASN A 359 41.44 -1.17 -7.99
N ALA A 360 42.47 -1.90 -8.46
CA ALA A 360 42.50 -3.36 -8.42
C ALA A 360 42.40 -3.94 -7.00
N ASN A 361 42.86 -3.22 -5.98
CA ASN A 361 42.79 -3.68 -4.58
C ASN A 361 41.36 -3.67 -4.03
N LYS A 362 40.45 -2.91 -4.65
CA LYS A 362 39.02 -2.85 -4.33
C LYS A 362 38.15 -3.65 -5.31
N GLY A 363 38.77 -4.46 -6.18
CA GLY A 363 38.09 -5.28 -7.16
C GLY A 363 37.68 -4.57 -8.45
N LEU A 364 38.14 -3.33 -8.67
CA LEU A 364 37.81 -2.50 -9.85
C LEU A 364 39.10 -2.21 -10.67
N PRO A 365 39.68 -3.16 -11.41
CA PRO A 365 41.02 -3.03 -11.97
C PRO A 365 41.18 -1.96 -13.06
N VAL A 366 40.08 -1.53 -13.68
CA VAL A 366 40.04 -0.54 -14.76
C VAL A 366 39.03 0.54 -14.39
N GLY A 367 39.37 1.80 -14.60
CA GLY A 367 38.47 2.93 -14.44
C GLY A 367 37.79 3.35 -15.75
N VAL A 368 36.73 4.15 -15.64
CA VAL A 368 35.96 4.67 -16.80
C VAL A 368 36.59 5.92 -17.43
N GLY A 369 37.62 6.50 -16.81
CA GLY A 369 38.21 7.78 -17.19
C GLY A 369 37.39 9.00 -16.72
N PRO A 370 37.88 10.23 -16.96
CA PRO A 370 37.21 11.45 -16.50
C PRO A 370 35.95 11.77 -17.32
N GLY A 371 34.89 12.18 -16.63
CA GLY A 371 33.59 12.58 -17.20
C GLY A 371 33.39 14.08 -17.17
N ASN A 372 32.23 14.54 -17.66
CA ASN A 372 31.79 15.91 -17.50
C ASN A 372 30.61 15.99 -16.51
N GLY A 373 30.85 16.61 -15.36
CA GLY A 373 29.83 16.76 -14.31
C GLY A 373 29.59 15.47 -13.53
N PRO A 374 28.55 15.43 -12.67
CA PRO A 374 28.28 14.27 -11.84
C PRO A 374 27.90 13.04 -12.68
N TRP A 375 28.46 11.90 -12.28
CA TRP A 375 28.14 10.60 -12.84
C TRP A 375 26.76 10.10 -12.41
N ARG A 376 26.22 9.23 -13.25
CA ARG A 376 25.17 8.27 -12.94
C ARG A 376 25.70 6.89 -13.25
N LEU A 377 25.38 5.94 -12.38
CA LEU A 377 25.86 4.56 -12.50
C LEU A 377 24.67 3.62 -12.65
N GLU A 378 24.78 2.66 -13.55
CA GLU A 378 23.86 1.52 -13.66
C GLU A 378 24.66 0.25 -13.39
N LEU A 379 24.23 -0.56 -12.43
CA LEU A 379 24.89 -1.78 -12.01
C LEU A 379 24.01 -2.98 -12.41
N GLU A 380 24.60 -3.89 -13.17
CA GLU A 380 23.95 -5.11 -13.67
C GLU A 380 24.68 -6.35 -13.12
N THR A 381 23.94 -7.29 -12.56
CA THR A 381 24.47 -8.55 -12.02
C THR A 381 23.35 -9.59 -11.84
N ASP A 382 23.73 -10.85 -11.75
CA ASP A 382 22.83 -11.96 -11.36
C ASP A 382 22.87 -12.21 -9.83
N LEU A 383 23.76 -11.52 -9.10
CA LEU A 383 23.88 -11.61 -7.64
C LEU A 383 22.73 -10.88 -6.93
N ASP A 384 22.30 -11.38 -5.77
CA ASP A 384 21.41 -10.64 -4.84
C ASP A 384 22.23 -9.54 -4.16
N ILE A 385 22.24 -8.33 -4.74
CA ILE A 385 23.02 -7.20 -4.23
C ILE A 385 22.15 -6.09 -3.64
N GLU A 386 22.67 -5.45 -2.60
CA GLU A 386 22.21 -4.15 -2.13
C GLU A 386 23.21 -3.06 -2.51
N LEU A 387 22.71 -1.96 -3.06
CA LEU A 387 23.50 -0.84 -3.54
C LEU A 387 23.22 0.43 -2.73
N LEU A 388 24.26 0.94 -2.06
CA LEU A 388 24.19 2.19 -1.31
C LEU A 388 25.09 3.23 -1.98
N SER A 389 24.57 4.45 -2.10
CA SER A 389 25.33 5.60 -2.56
C SER A 389 25.37 6.69 -1.51
N TYR A 390 26.54 7.31 -1.38
CA TYR A 390 26.81 8.42 -0.48
C TYR A 390 27.68 9.49 -1.14
N ILE A 391 27.65 10.68 -0.58
CA ILE A 391 28.63 11.73 -0.85
C ILE A 391 29.36 12.07 0.45
N ARG A 392 30.68 12.19 0.33
CA ARG A 392 31.61 12.52 1.41
C ARG A 392 32.25 13.88 1.19
N THR A 393 32.33 14.68 2.24
CA THR A 393 33.08 15.94 2.27
C THR A 393 34.49 15.74 2.87
N PRO A 394 35.43 16.69 2.68
CA PRO A 394 36.80 16.58 3.18
C PRO A 394 36.93 16.42 4.70
N ASP A 395 35.95 16.91 5.46
CA ASP A 395 35.91 16.79 6.93
C ASP A 395 35.39 15.42 7.41
N GLY A 396 35.05 14.53 6.47
CA GLY A 396 34.58 13.18 6.78
C GLY A 396 33.07 13.07 6.99
N PHE A 397 32.29 14.12 6.78
CA PHE A 397 30.84 13.96 6.78
C PHE A 397 30.36 13.11 5.59
N LEU A 398 29.30 12.30 5.77
CA LEU A 398 28.79 11.35 4.78
C LEU A 398 27.26 11.42 4.68
N ALA A 399 26.71 11.83 3.53
CA ALA A 399 25.26 11.86 3.31
C ALA A 399 24.80 10.76 2.36
N ALA A 400 23.68 10.09 2.66
CA ALA A 400 23.02 9.15 1.77
C ALA A 400 22.50 9.86 0.50
N MET A 401 22.71 9.25 -0.66
CA MET A 401 22.35 9.80 -1.99
C MET A 401 21.51 8.83 -2.84
N HIS A 402 21.16 7.67 -2.29
CA HIS A 402 20.33 6.68 -2.96
C HIS A 402 18.82 6.97 -2.81
N ASP A 403 18.43 7.88 -1.93
CA ASP A 403 17.03 8.23 -1.72
C ASP A 403 16.46 9.10 -2.83
N HIS A 404 15.18 8.86 -3.15
CA HIS A 404 14.41 9.59 -4.15
C HIS A 404 13.08 10.02 -3.56
N VAL A 405 12.52 11.09 -4.13
CA VAL A 405 11.19 11.57 -3.75
C VAL A 405 10.18 10.51 -4.21
N PRO A 406 9.40 9.90 -3.30
CA PRO A 406 8.48 8.82 -3.66
C PRO A 406 7.55 9.23 -4.79
N PRO A 407 7.41 8.41 -5.85
CA PRO A 407 6.52 8.72 -6.97
C PRO A 407 5.06 8.51 -6.57
N ALA A 408 4.16 9.33 -7.13
CA ALA A 408 2.72 9.13 -7.18
C ALA A 408 2.28 9.37 -8.63
N VAL A 409 2.12 8.31 -9.44
CA VAL A 409 1.74 8.33 -10.88
C VAL A 409 2.17 9.60 -11.63
N ASN A 410 3.44 9.66 -12.07
CA ASN A 410 4.08 10.79 -12.76
C ASN A 410 3.99 12.16 -12.03
N ARG A 411 3.64 12.15 -10.75
CA ARG A 411 3.63 13.30 -9.87
C ARG A 411 4.48 13.01 -8.65
N HIS A 412 5.32 13.94 -8.28
CA HIS A 412 6.14 13.89 -7.07
C HIS A 412 5.79 15.09 -6.20
N ARG A 413 5.88 14.93 -4.89
CA ARG A 413 5.76 16.05 -3.96
C ARG A 413 7.04 16.15 -3.16
N VAL A 414 7.69 17.30 -3.20
CA VAL A 414 8.85 17.64 -2.37
C VAL A 414 8.35 18.40 -1.16
N SER A 415 8.47 17.83 0.02
CA SER A 415 7.76 18.31 1.20
C SER A 415 8.43 19.51 1.88
N THR A 416 9.72 19.71 1.62
CA THR A 416 10.43 20.92 2.03
C THR A 416 11.43 21.34 0.96
N PHE A 417 11.43 22.63 0.64
CA PHE A 417 12.39 23.25 -0.25
C PHE A 417 12.59 24.70 0.21
N ASN A 418 13.82 25.06 0.56
CA ASN A 418 14.11 26.38 1.09
C ASN A 418 13.87 27.47 0.03
N PRO A 419 13.37 28.65 0.41
CA PRO A 419 13.18 29.76 -0.52
C PRO A 419 14.53 30.35 -0.95
N ALA A 420 14.56 31.06 -2.08
CA ALA A 420 15.80 31.61 -2.66
C ALA A 420 16.52 32.59 -1.73
N ARG A 421 15.77 33.32 -0.89
CA ARG A 421 16.33 34.20 0.16
C ARG A 421 17.18 33.47 1.20
N ASN A 422 17.09 32.14 1.30
CA ASN A 422 17.91 31.34 2.21
C ASN A 422 19.24 30.97 1.56
N THR A 423 20.13 31.95 1.43
CA THR A 423 21.43 31.78 0.75
C THR A 423 22.41 30.88 1.50
N ASN A 424 22.16 30.61 2.78
CA ASN A 424 23.03 29.77 3.60
C ASN A 424 22.60 28.29 3.58
N GLN A 425 21.49 27.96 2.94
CA GLN A 425 20.99 26.59 2.83
C GLN A 425 20.24 26.48 1.50
N VAL A 426 21.00 26.37 0.40
CA VAL A 426 20.45 26.44 -0.95
C VAL A 426 19.82 25.09 -1.30
N SER A 427 18.50 25.05 -1.41
CA SER A 427 17.80 23.87 -1.92
C SER A 427 18.00 23.72 -3.43
N GLN A 428 18.19 22.48 -3.87
CA GLN A 428 18.36 22.10 -5.26
C GLN A 428 17.44 20.93 -5.60
N LEU A 429 16.71 21.04 -6.71
CA LEU A 429 15.84 20.01 -7.24
C LEU A 429 16.54 19.32 -8.40
N ARG A 430 16.92 18.05 -8.23
CA ARG A 430 17.53 17.25 -9.30
C ARG A 430 16.48 16.34 -9.93
N MET A 431 16.22 16.57 -11.21
CA MET A 431 15.30 15.77 -12.03
C MET A 431 16.10 14.90 -12.99
N ILE A 432 15.67 13.66 -13.17
CA ILE A 432 16.37 12.67 -13.99
C ILE A 432 15.35 12.00 -14.89
N ASN A 433 15.54 12.11 -16.20
CA ASN A 433 14.78 11.40 -17.18
C ASN A 433 15.50 10.07 -17.49
N PRO A 434 14.98 8.92 -17.06
CA PRO A 434 15.58 7.63 -17.41
C PRO A 434 15.24 7.19 -18.84
N ALA A 435 14.22 7.78 -19.47
CA ALA A 435 13.70 7.35 -20.77
C ALA A 435 14.58 7.79 -21.94
N ASP A 436 14.39 7.14 -23.08
CA ASP A 436 15.04 7.40 -24.37
C ASP A 436 14.36 8.53 -25.18
N LYS A 437 13.33 9.16 -24.60
CA LYS A 437 12.59 10.29 -25.17
C LYS A 437 12.61 11.48 -24.21
N PRO A 438 12.52 12.72 -24.70
CA PRO A 438 12.30 13.89 -23.85
C PRO A 438 10.99 13.77 -23.03
N VAL A 439 10.96 14.43 -21.89
CA VAL A 439 9.82 14.46 -20.95
C VAL A 439 9.51 15.92 -20.60
N ASP A 440 8.26 16.32 -20.66
CA ASP A 440 7.83 17.65 -20.20
C ASP A 440 7.56 17.61 -18.69
N VAL A 441 8.09 18.60 -17.97
CA VAL A 441 8.01 18.70 -16.52
C VAL A 441 7.37 20.02 -16.12
N ALA A 442 6.42 19.95 -15.20
CA ALA A 442 5.69 21.06 -14.60
C ALA A 442 5.91 21.08 -13.09
N ILE A 443 6.25 22.23 -12.52
CA ILE A 443 6.59 22.40 -11.10
C ILE A 443 5.71 23.52 -10.53
N ARG A 444 4.92 23.18 -9.50
CA ARG A 444 4.13 24.15 -8.72
C ARG A 444 4.64 24.21 -7.29
N GLY A 445 4.60 25.39 -6.68
CA GLY A 445 4.99 25.61 -5.29
C GLY A 445 3.80 25.96 -4.41
N LEU A 446 3.73 25.35 -3.23
CA LEU A 446 2.91 25.82 -2.10
C LEU A 446 3.85 26.36 -1.04
N ASP A 447 3.63 27.56 -0.55
CA ASP A 447 4.48 28.17 0.46
C ASP A 447 4.13 27.65 1.88
N GLY A 448 4.74 28.21 2.92
CA GLY A 448 4.52 27.80 4.30
C GLY A 448 3.09 28.02 4.80
N LYS A 449 2.31 28.89 4.15
CA LYS A 449 0.89 29.13 4.45
C LYS A 449 -0.05 28.30 3.56
N GLY A 450 0.50 27.46 2.68
CA GLY A 450 -0.27 26.71 1.70
C GLY A 450 -0.71 27.54 0.48
N GLU A 451 -0.16 28.74 0.29
CA GLU A 451 -0.47 29.62 -0.85
C GLU A 451 0.44 29.31 -2.05
N SER A 452 -0.05 29.57 -3.27
CA SER A 452 0.73 29.41 -4.51
C SER A 452 0.84 30.79 -5.19
N PRO A 453 1.82 31.63 -4.79
CA PRO A 453 1.85 33.04 -5.16
C PRO A 453 2.38 33.31 -6.58
N GLY A 454 3.00 32.32 -7.23
CA GLY A 454 3.52 32.42 -8.59
C GLY A 454 2.84 31.46 -9.57
N ASP A 455 3.39 31.43 -10.78
CA ASP A 455 2.94 30.54 -11.85
C ASP A 455 3.65 29.18 -11.77
N GLU A 456 3.16 28.22 -12.55
CA GLU A 456 3.82 26.94 -12.74
C GLU A 456 5.11 27.10 -13.57
N VAL A 457 6.21 26.54 -13.07
CA VAL A 457 7.49 26.49 -13.80
C VAL A 457 7.47 25.27 -14.71
N ARG A 458 7.74 25.46 -16.00
CA ARG A 458 7.77 24.39 -17.01
C ARG A 458 9.14 24.29 -17.68
N LEU A 459 9.52 23.06 -18.02
CA LEU A 459 10.71 22.75 -18.80
C LEU A 459 10.57 21.41 -19.53
N THR A 460 11.40 21.19 -20.55
CA THR A 460 11.57 19.87 -21.18
C THR A 460 12.92 19.28 -20.75
N LEU A 461 12.90 18.06 -20.20
CA LEU A 461 14.09 17.31 -19.83
C LEU A 461 14.42 16.30 -20.94
N GLN A 462 15.59 16.44 -21.56
CA GLN A 462 15.99 15.59 -22.69
C GLN A 462 16.10 14.11 -22.30
N ALA A 463 16.04 13.22 -23.30
CA ALA A 463 16.25 11.79 -23.12
C ALA A 463 17.56 11.50 -22.37
N HIS A 464 17.49 10.61 -21.39
CA HIS A 464 18.60 10.28 -20.49
C HIS A 464 19.27 11.47 -19.83
N ALA A 465 18.70 12.68 -19.80
CA ALA A 465 19.34 13.83 -19.19
C ALA A 465 19.02 13.91 -17.68
N ALA A 466 19.88 14.60 -16.95
CA ALA A 466 19.60 15.06 -15.61
C ALA A 466 19.74 16.59 -15.56
N ARG A 467 18.90 17.25 -14.76
CA ARG A 467 18.94 18.69 -14.57
C ARG A 467 18.76 19.02 -13.10
N THR A 468 19.59 19.92 -12.59
CA THR A 468 19.48 20.45 -11.23
C THR A 468 19.06 21.91 -11.30
N LEU A 469 18.02 22.29 -10.55
CA LEU A 469 17.52 23.66 -10.42
C LEU A 469 17.62 24.10 -8.97
N THR A 470 18.11 25.30 -8.72
CA THR A 470 18.14 25.90 -7.38
C THR A 470 16.81 26.56 -7.03
N ALA A 471 16.61 26.90 -5.76
CA ALA A 471 15.49 27.75 -5.34
C ALA A 471 15.47 29.10 -6.05
N GLN A 472 16.63 29.70 -6.33
CA GLN A 472 16.71 30.93 -7.10
C GLN A 472 16.19 30.73 -8.53
N ASP A 473 16.59 29.65 -9.19
CA ASP A 473 16.15 29.34 -10.56
C ASP A 473 14.63 29.17 -10.63
N LEU A 474 14.03 28.49 -9.64
CA LEU A 474 12.58 28.26 -9.58
C LEU A 474 11.78 29.52 -9.19
N GLU A 475 12.28 30.35 -8.28
CA GLU A 475 11.58 31.58 -7.85
C GLU A 475 11.68 32.71 -8.88
N SER A 476 12.81 32.83 -9.61
CA SER A 476 12.97 33.87 -10.63
C SER A 476 12.51 33.44 -12.02
N GLY A 477 12.55 32.14 -12.33
CA GLY A 477 12.28 31.62 -13.67
C GLY A 477 13.32 32.03 -14.71
N GLU A 478 14.48 32.55 -14.28
CA GLU A 478 15.51 33.11 -15.18
C GLU A 478 16.49 32.07 -15.73
N ALA A 479 16.46 30.83 -15.23
CA ALA A 479 17.34 29.78 -15.73
C ALA A 479 16.94 29.34 -17.15
N ASP A 480 17.94 29.07 -17.99
CA ASP A 480 17.74 28.78 -19.42
C ASP A 480 16.73 27.65 -19.67
N GLY A 481 15.75 27.88 -20.55
CA GLY A 481 14.74 26.88 -20.91
C GLY A 481 13.70 26.61 -19.83
N LEU A 482 13.58 27.48 -18.81
CA LEU A 482 12.40 27.56 -17.95
C LEU A 482 11.38 28.53 -18.55
N THR A 483 10.10 28.25 -18.33
CA THR A 483 9.01 29.22 -18.49
C THR A 483 8.16 29.27 -17.23
N GLY A 484 7.77 30.45 -16.77
CA GLY A 484 7.08 30.65 -15.49
C GLY A 484 8.04 30.79 -14.31
N ALA A 485 7.52 31.14 -13.13
CA ALA A 485 8.29 31.35 -11.91
C ALA A 485 7.40 31.15 -10.67
N LEU A 486 7.94 30.56 -9.60
CA LEU A 486 7.21 30.37 -8.34
C LEU A 486 6.96 31.69 -7.58
N ALA A 487 7.63 32.77 -7.97
CA ALA A 487 7.68 34.05 -7.27
C ALA A 487 8.21 33.91 -5.83
N THR A 488 8.06 34.95 -5.00
CA THR A 488 8.47 34.90 -3.59
C THR A 488 7.31 34.42 -2.71
N GLY A 489 7.51 33.32 -1.99
CA GLY A 489 6.54 32.77 -1.02
C GLY A 489 6.91 32.99 0.43
N ALA A 490 5.95 32.82 1.33
CA ALA A 490 6.16 32.83 2.78
C ALA A 490 6.77 31.50 3.26
N GLY A 491 7.73 31.53 4.18
CA GLY A 491 8.31 30.29 4.72
C GLY A 491 9.06 29.43 3.68
N LYS A 492 9.05 28.10 3.90
CA LYS A 492 9.64 27.10 2.99
C LYS A 492 8.57 26.53 2.06
N TRP A 493 8.98 26.22 0.84
CA TRP A 493 8.12 25.64 -0.18
C TRP A 493 7.85 24.15 0.03
N GLN A 494 6.71 23.73 -0.47
CA GLN A 494 6.39 22.38 -0.88
C GLN A 494 6.28 22.39 -2.40
N LEU A 495 7.02 21.54 -3.11
CA LEU A 495 6.94 21.47 -4.56
C LEU A 495 6.06 20.31 -5.00
N ILE A 496 5.26 20.53 -6.02
CA ILE A 496 4.50 19.51 -6.74
C ILE A 496 5.10 19.45 -8.14
N VAL A 497 5.74 18.34 -8.47
CA VAL A 497 6.41 18.13 -9.75
C VAL A 497 5.61 17.10 -10.53
N ALA A 498 5.03 17.49 -11.66
CA ALA A 498 4.33 16.58 -12.58
C ALA A 498 5.16 16.40 -13.85
N ALA A 499 5.10 15.21 -14.44
CA ALA A 499 5.72 14.89 -15.72
C ALA A 499 4.73 14.11 -16.60
N ASP A 500 4.92 14.13 -17.92
CA ASP A 500 4.12 13.31 -18.84
C ASP A 500 4.51 11.82 -18.83
N HIS A 501 5.74 11.52 -18.41
CA HIS A 501 6.27 10.17 -18.21
C HIS A 501 7.08 10.04 -16.91
N PRO A 502 7.36 8.81 -16.41
CA PRO A 502 8.08 8.62 -15.16
C PRO A 502 9.48 9.28 -15.17
N ILE A 503 9.72 10.13 -14.18
CA ILE A 503 11.03 10.70 -13.88
C ILE A 503 11.48 10.25 -12.48
N ARG A 504 12.76 10.46 -12.19
CA ARG A 504 13.28 10.36 -10.82
C ARG A 504 13.65 11.74 -10.32
N LEU A 505 13.41 11.97 -9.03
CA LEU A 505 13.51 13.26 -8.41
C LEU A 505 14.29 13.17 -7.10
N MET A 506 15.24 14.08 -6.91
CA MET A 506 15.93 14.26 -5.63
C MET A 506 15.75 15.70 -5.14
N SER A 507 15.45 15.85 -3.86
CA SER A 507 15.49 17.12 -3.14
C SER A 507 16.82 17.20 -2.39
N LEU A 508 17.68 18.14 -2.79
CA LEU A 508 19.02 18.29 -2.23
C LEU A 508 19.13 19.61 -1.47
N LEU A 509 20.07 19.67 -0.53
CA LEU A 509 20.39 20.89 0.21
C LEU A 509 21.90 21.09 0.26
N ALA A 510 22.37 22.23 -0.23
CA ALA A 510 23.77 22.64 -0.14
C ALA A 510 23.98 23.64 1.01
N SER A 511 25.00 23.41 1.82
CA SER A 511 25.42 24.32 2.90
C SER A 511 26.52 25.29 2.41
N PRO A 512 26.86 26.35 3.19
CA PRO A 512 27.92 27.29 2.84
C PRO A 512 29.31 26.66 2.98
N THR A 513 29.41 25.58 3.76
CA THR A 513 30.61 24.80 4.03
C THR A 513 30.88 23.74 2.95
N GLY A 514 30.06 23.69 1.89
CA GLY A 514 30.22 22.77 0.77
C GLY A 514 29.56 21.40 0.97
N HIS A 515 28.86 21.17 2.08
CA HIS A 515 28.12 19.93 2.29
C HIS A 515 26.91 19.83 1.37
N LEU A 516 26.61 18.62 0.91
CA LEU A 516 25.42 18.31 0.12
C LEU A 516 24.63 17.19 0.80
N LEU A 517 23.35 17.45 1.05
CA LEU A 517 22.42 16.53 1.73
C LEU A 517 21.30 16.13 0.78
N ASN A 518 20.76 14.93 1.02
CA ASN A 518 19.55 14.45 0.36
C ASN A 518 18.37 14.50 1.34
N LEU A 519 17.35 15.27 1.01
CA LEU A 519 16.11 15.45 1.77
C LEU A 519 14.92 14.81 1.05
N SER A 520 15.18 13.79 0.24
CA SER A 520 14.17 13.15 -0.61
C SER A 520 13.29 12.16 0.14
N THR A 521 13.76 11.63 1.27
CA THR A 521 13.02 10.64 2.04
C THR A 521 11.77 11.23 2.67
N ARG A 522 10.81 10.35 2.89
CA ARG A 522 9.62 10.62 3.68
C ARG A 522 9.56 9.60 4.81
N PRO A 523 9.09 10.01 6.00
CA PRO A 523 8.80 9.05 7.04
C PRO A 523 7.75 8.07 6.55
N THR A 524 8.02 6.78 6.76
CA THR A 524 7.00 5.74 6.67
C THR A 524 5.97 5.99 7.78
N ARG A 525 4.67 6.01 7.44
CA ARG A 525 3.62 5.94 8.48
C ARG A 525 3.80 4.64 9.25
N LYS A 526 3.86 4.71 10.58
CA LYS A 526 3.99 3.54 11.44
C LYS A 526 2.75 3.46 12.32
N HIS A 527 2.15 2.29 12.43
CA HIS A 527 1.17 2.01 13.48
C HIS A 527 1.91 1.75 14.80
N VAL A 528 1.62 2.50 15.86
CA VAL A 528 2.21 2.33 17.20
C VAL A 528 1.10 1.92 18.18
N GLY A 529 0.45 0.79 17.92
CA GLY A 529 -0.52 0.20 18.85
C GLY A 529 0.14 -0.80 19.82
N PRO A 530 -0.27 -0.87 21.10
CA PRO A 530 0.17 -1.93 22.01
C PRO A 530 -0.33 -3.29 21.52
N ILE A 531 0.60 -4.14 21.07
CA ILE A 531 0.34 -5.54 20.73
C ILE A 531 0.10 -6.30 22.04
N THR A 532 -1.16 -6.36 22.48
CA THR A 532 -1.56 -7.09 23.69
C THR A 532 -2.29 -8.39 23.35
N ASP A 533 -1.88 -9.07 22.29
CA ASP A 533 -2.48 -10.35 21.93
C ASP A 533 -1.67 -11.54 22.48
N ARG A 534 -2.33 -12.33 23.33
CA ARG A 534 -1.75 -13.46 24.09
C ARG A 534 -1.38 -14.68 23.22
N PHE A 535 -1.30 -14.53 21.90
CA PHE A 535 -1.08 -15.63 20.95
C PHE A 535 0.30 -15.64 20.28
N GLU A 536 1.16 -14.63 20.46
CA GLU A 536 2.51 -14.62 19.85
C GLU A 536 3.46 -15.70 20.45
N ALA A 537 3.16 -16.20 21.66
CA ALA A 537 3.83 -17.36 22.26
C ALA A 537 3.56 -18.70 21.50
N TRP A 538 2.59 -18.72 20.58
CA TRP A 538 2.30 -19.88 19.74
C TRP A 538 3.09 -19.86 18.42
N ASN A 539 3.37 -18.67 17.86
CA ASN A 539 4.13 -18.50 16.61
C ASN A 539 5.65 -18.63 16.79
N THR A 540 6.20 -18.37 17.97
CA THR A 540 7.65 -18.46 18.23
C THR A 540 8.22 -19.90 18.26
N ARG A 541 7.37 -20.94 18.20
CA ARG A 541 7.81 -22.35 18.13
C ARG A 541 7.77 -22.95 16.72
N LEU A 542 7.31 -22.22 15.72
CA LEU A 542 7.32 -22.63 14.32
C LEU A 542 8.04 -21.55 13.52
N GLU A 543 9.38 -21.61 13.54
CA GLU A 543 10.25 -20.77 12.72
C GLU A 543 9.81 -20.81 11.25
N PRO A 544 9.53 -19.67 10.59
CA PRO A 544 9.49 -19.60 9.14
C PRO A 544 10.93 -19.74 8.64
N LYS A 545 11.34 -20.97 8.29
CA LYS A 545 12.61 -21.18 7.61
C LYS A 545 12.54 -20.63 6.19
N SER A 546 13.58 -19.88 5.87
CA SER A 546 13.84 -19.08 4.67
C SER A 546 13.95 -19.89 3.37
N TRP A 547 12.82 -20.35 2.81
CA TRP A 547 12.82 -21.02 1.49
C TRP A 547 12.08 -20.26 0.37
N TRP A 548 11.61 -19.04 0.62
CA TRP A 548 10.83 -18.27 -0.36
C TRP A 548 11.64 -17.61 -1.50
N LYS A 549 12.98 -17.53 -1.38
CA LYS A 549 13.85 -16.97 -2.43
C LYS A 549 14.58 -18.01 -3.30
N GLU A 550 14.53 -19.29 -2.94
CA GLU A 550 15.16 -20.38 -3.72
C GLU A 550 14.12 -21.40 -4.19
N SER A 551 13.42 -21.08 -5.26
CA SER A 551 12.96 -22.15 -6.17
C SER A 551 13.36 -21.79 -7.60
N ALA A 552 14.38 -22.51 -8.08
CA ALA A 552 14.57 -22.78 -9.50
C ALA A 552 13.20 -23.14 -10.15
N PRO A 553 12.99 -22.86 -11.45
CA PRO A 553 11.67 -22.88 -12.10
C PRO A 553 10.86 -24.09 -11.66
N TYR A 554 9.73 -23.82 -10.98
CA TYR A 554 8.81 -24.77 -10.36
C TYR A 554 9.07 -26.25 -10.72
N SER A 555 9.88 -26.92 -9.90
CA SER A 555 9.89 -28.38 -9.86
C SER A 555 8.50 -28.82 -9.39
N CYS A 556 7.81 -29.65 -10.17
CA CYS A 556 6.50 -30.25 -9.84
C CYS A 556 6.56 -31.25 -8.66
N ARG A 557 7.56 -31.12 -7.78
CA ARG A 557 7.69 -31.81 -6.50
C ARG A 557 7.99 -30.75 -5.45
N PRO A 558 7.00 -30.35 -4.63
CA PRO A 558 7.26 -29.54 -3.45
C PRO A 558 8.23 -30.30 -2.54
N THR A 559 9.22 -29.62 -2.00
CA THR A 559 9.91 -30.09 -0.79
C THR A 559 8.93 -29.98 0.37
N GLU A 560 8.44 -31.12 0.86
CA GLU A 560 7.57 -31.21 2.04
C GLU A 560 8.24 -30.48 3.22
N ASN A 561 7.56 -29.50 3.86
CA ASN A 561 7.99 -28.98 5.15
C ASN A 561 7.45 -29.92 6.24
N PRO A 562 8.28 -30.76 6.87
CA PRO A 562 7.82 -31.73 7.87
C PRO A 562 7.20 -31.07 9.12
N ASN A 563 7.37 -29.76 9.32
CA ASN A 563 6.79 -28.99 10.43
C ASN A 563 5.51 -28.26 10.04
N SER A 564 5.02 -28.44 8.81
CA SER A 564 3.78 -27.83 8.35
C SER A 564 2.59 -28.34 9.17
N PRO A 565 1.76 -27.46 9.77
CA PRO A 565 0.53 -27.88 10.46
C PRO A 565 -0.45 -28.59 9.50
N TRP A 566 -0.23 -28.48 8.19
CA TRP A 566 -0.94 -29.23 7.16
C TRP A 566 -0.60 -30.70 7.15
N LEU A 567 0.67 -31.06 7.34
CA LEU A 567 1.11 -32.45 7.36
C LEU A 567 0.55 -33.22 8.57
N SER A 568 0.41 -32.55 9.73
CA SER A 568 -0.26 -33.14 10.90
C SER A 568 -1.80 -33.19 10.75
N ALA A 569 -2.36 -32.36 9.87
CA ALA A 569 -3.75 -32.34 9.45
C ALA A 569 -4.08 -33.29 8.27
N GLY A 570 -3.09 -33.96 7.66
CA GLY A 570 -3.33 -34.83 6.49
C GLY A 570 -3.51 -34.08 5.16
N LEU A 571 -3.05 -32.83 5.10
CA LEU A 571 -3.13 -31.94 3.95
C LEU A 571 -1.79 -31.82 3.20
N PRO A 572 -1.80 -31.73 1.86
CA PRO A 572 -0.59 -31.53 1.08
C PRO A 572 -0.05 -30.13 1.28
N ASP A 573 1.23 -30.07 1.64
CA ASP A 573 1.97 -28.83 1.78
C ASP A 573 2.40 -28.32 0.40
N LEU A 574 1.81 -27.20 -0.05
CA LEU A 574 2.15 -26.55 -1.32
C LEU A 574 3.32 -25.56 -1.19
N GLY A 575 4.06 -25.58 -0.08
CA GLY A 575 5.24 -24.74 0.13
C GLY A 575 4.93 -23.34 0.66
N GLY A 576 3.71 -23.11 1.14
CA GLY A 576 3.27 -21.84 1.73
C GLY A 576 2.95 -21.96 3.21
N SER A 577 3.59 -21.16 4.07
CA SER A 577 3.31 -21.12 5.52
C SER A 577 1.99 -20.44 5.90
N ASP A 578 1.32 -19.79 4.94
CA ASP A 578 -0.01 -19.22 5.15
C ASP A 578 -1.07 -20.34 5.05
N PRO A 579 -1.82 -20.63 6.14
CA PRO A 579 -2.87 -21.63 6.13
C PRO A 579 -4.03 -21.33 5.15
N LEU A 580 -3.97 -20.22 4.42
CA LEU A 580 -5.00 -19.78 3.48
C LEU A 580 -4.42 -19.42 2.11
N SER A 581 -3.12 -19.67 1.88
CA SER A 581 -2.47 -19.53 0.57
C SER A 581 -3.19 -20.32 -0.53
N LEU A 582 -3.76 -21.47 -0.19
CA LEU A 582 -4.63 -22.27 -1.05
C LEU A 582 -5.85 -21.47 -1.51
N ILE A 583 -6.51 -20.74 -0.59
CA ILE A 583 -7.70 -19.92 -0.87
C ILE A 583 -7.33 -18.70 -1.72
N ARG A 584 -6.18 -18.05 -1.44
CA ARG A 584 -5.66 -16.93 -2.25
C ARG A 584 -5.30 -17.37 -3.68
N TYR A 585 -4.65 -18.53 -3.82
CA TYR A 585 -4.29 -19.12 -5.12
C TYR A 585 -5.54 -19.47 -5.96
N TYR A 586 -6.60 -19.97 -5.33
CA TYR A 586 -7.81 -20.40 -6.04
C TYR A 586 -8.85 -19.30 -6.27
N GLY A 587 -8.88 -18.24 -5.45
CA GLY A 587 -9.75 -17.07 -5.65
C GLY A 587 -9.45 -16.33 -6.97
N ASN A 588 -8.17 -16.23 -7.35
CA ASN A 588 -7.74 -15.54 -8.57
C ASN A 588 -7.65 -16.41 -9.83
N GLY A 589 -7.71 -17.74 -9.69
CA GLY A 589 -7.39 -18.67 -10.78
C GLY A 589 -8.45 -18.81 -11.89
N SER A 590 -9.64 -18.22 -11.73
CA SER A 590 -10.79 -18.52 -12.59
C SER A 590 -10.96 -17.64 -13.82
N TYR A 591 -10.27 -16.50 -13.89
CA TYR A 591 -10.26 -15.61 -15.06
C TYR A 591 -9.05 -15.81 -16.00
N VAL A 592 -8.06 -16.63 -15.62
CA VAL A 592 -6.76 -16.77 -16.30
C VAL A 592 -6.83 -17.55 -17.65
N ARG A 593 -8.02 -17.89 -18.16
CA ARG A 593 -8.16 -18.67 -19.41
C ARG A 593 -8.74 -17.93 -20.61
N TYR A 594 -9.27 -16.72 -20.46
CA TYR A 594 -9.84 -15.96 -21.58
C TYR A 594 -8.95 -14.78 -21.96
N GLY A 595 -7.83 -15.08 -22.64
CA GLY A 595 -6.96 -14.11 -23.31
C GLY A 595 -5.48 -14.24 -22.94
N ASN A 596 -4.75 -15.12 -23.63
CA ASN A 596 -3.27 -15.14 -23.79
C ASN A 596 -2.35 -14.78 -22.60
N MET A 597 -2.72 -15.07 -21.35
CA MET A 597 -1.78 -15.01 -20.22
C MET A 597 -1.99 -16.25 -19.35
N GLY A 598 -1.16 -17.26 -19.57
CA GLY A 598 -1.21 -18.50 -18.81
C GLY A 598 -0.29 -18.44 -17.61
N PHE A 599 -0.84 -18.46 -16.39
CA PHE A 599 -0.19 -19.17 -15.30
C PHE A 599 -0.46 -20.68 -15.47
N ALA A 600 0.19 -21.26 -16.48
CA ALA A 600 0.31 -22.70 -16.63
C ALA A 600 1.51 -23.15 -15.80
N GLY A 601 1.29 -23.45 -14.51
CA GLY A 601 2.33 -23.85 -13.56
C GLY A 601 3.10 -25.13 -13.90
N CYS A 602 2.84 -25.77 -15.05
CA CYS A 602 3.65 -26.89 -15.53
C CYS A 602 3.80 -26.90 -17.07
N THR A 603 4.12 -25.80 -17.75
CA THR A 603 4.64 -25.88 -19.14
C THR A 603 5.66 -24.77 -19.39
N LEU A 604 6.78 -25.12 -20.06
CA LEU A 604 7.85 -24.20 -20.46
C LEU A 604 7.28 -22.90 -21.08
N LEU A 605 7.45 -21.79 -20.36
CA LEU A 605 7.17 -20.44 -20.84
C LEU A 605 7.99 -20.16 -22.11
N TRP A 606 7.31 -19.98 -23.23
CA TRP A 606 7.94 -19.35 -24.39
C TRP A 606 8.18 -17.88 -24.05
N LYS A 607 9.43 -17.52 -23.81
CA LYS A 607 9.91 -16.16 -23.58
C LYS A 607 9.50 -15.28 -24.77
N TYR A 608 8.55 -14.35 -24.58
CA TYR A 608 8.17 -13.42 -25.63
C TYR A 608 9.31 -12.39 -25.85
N PRO A 609 9.78 -12.11 -27.08
CA PRO A 609 11.06 -11.42 -27.29
C PRO A 609 11.03 -9.89 -27.28
N ARG A 610 9.98 -9.20 -26.78
CA ARG A 610 9.93 -7.71 -26.84
C ARG A 610 9.39 -7.07 -25.55
N ALA A 611 10.17 -6.11 -25.05
CA ALA A 611 10.07 -5.42 -23.76
C ALA A 611 9.02 -4.28 -23.69
N THR A 612 7.84 -4.43 -24.31
CA THR A 612 6.85 -3.32 -24.36
C THR A 612 5.58 -3.54 -23.56
N TYR A 613 5.45 -4.65 -22.83
CA TYR A 613 4.28 -4.90 -21.98
C TYR A 613 4.78 -5.27 -20.58
N SER A 614 4.43 -4.43 -19.60
CA SER A 614 4.70 -4.68 -18.19
C SER A 614 3.95 -5.94 -17.78
N ASP A 615 4.68 -6.98 -17.40
CA ASP A 615 4.13 -8.16 -16.74
C ASP A 615 3.29 -7.69 -15.54
N THR A 616 2.01 -8.11 -15.48
CA THR A 616 1.21 -7.96 -14.26
C THR A 616 1.92 -8.64 -13.10
N PRO A 617 1.97 -8.05 -11.89
CA PRO A 617 2.63 -8.67 -10.76
C PRO A 617 2.01 -10.06 -10.50
N ALA A 618 2.87 -11.08 -10.45
CA ALA A 618 2.47 -12.47 -10.19
C ALA A 618 1.94 -12.72 -8.77
N ASP A 619 1.82 -11.66 -7.96
CA ASP A 619 1.53 -11.72 -6.53
C ASP A 619 0.34 -10.79 -6.18
N PRO A 620 -0.82 -11.34 -5.78
CA PRO A 620 -1.99 -10.53 -5.40
C PRO A 620 -1.84 -9.80 -4.06
N THR A 621 -0.75 -9.99 -3.32
CA THR A 621 -0.45 -9.17 -2.13
C THR A 621 0.17 -7.80 -2.48
N TYR A 622 0.37 -7.50 -3.77
CA TYR A 622 1.02 -6.27 -4.26
C TYR A 622 0.08 -5.15 -4.70
N TYR A 623 -1.23 -5.22 -4.46
CA TYR A 623 -2.04 -4.02 -4.69
C TYR A 623 -1.63 -2.98 -3.66
N THR A 624 -1.03 -1.89 -4.15
CA THR A 624 -0.78 -0.72 -3.33
C THR A 624 -2.11 -0.33 -2.67
N PRO A 625 -2.11 0.10 -1.39
CA PRO A 625 -3.32 0.52 -0.69
C PRO A 625 -4.01 1.72 -1.38
N GLU A 626 -3.40 2.30 -2.41
CA GLU A 626 -3.93 3.38 -3.23
C GLU A 626 -3.89 2.97 -4.72
N VAL A 627 -5.04 3.07 -5.39
CA VAL A 627 -5.22 2.83 -6.83
C VAL A 627 -5.80 4.10 -7.48
N ASP A 628 -5.02 4.67 -8.40
CA ASP A 628 -5.44 5.81 -9.22
C ASP A 628 -6.04 5.32 -10.54
N ILE A 629 -7.35 5.50 -10.73
CA ILE A 629 -8.08 5.12 -11.95
C ILE A 629 -8.32 6.36 -12.81
N THR A 630 -7.78 6.36 -14.03
CA THR A 630 -8.05 7.42 -15.01
C THR A 630 -9.36 7.15 -15.74
N VAL A 631 -10.23 8.15 -15.83
CA VAL A 631 -11.58 8.06 -16.39
C VAL A 631 -11.63 8.69 -17.77
N ASP A 632 -12.10 7.95 -18.76
CA ASP A 632 -12.31 8.42 -20.13
C ASP A 632 -13.81 8.46 -20.46
N ILE A 633 -14.23 9.37 -21.33
CA ILE A 633 -15.58 9.43 -21.90
C ILE A 633 -15.51 9.36 -23.41
N ALA A 634 -16.28 8.45 -23.99
CA ALA A 634 -16.54 8.37 -25.41
C ALA A 634 -17.95 8.84 -25.75
N ARG A 635 -18.01 9.81 -26.67
CA ARG A 635 -19.24 10.41 -27.20
C ARG A 635 -19.54 9.80 -28.56
N VAL A 636 -20.56 8.95 -28.63
CA VAL A 636 -21.04 8.33 -29.87
C VAL A 636 -21.87 9.36 -30.67
N PRO A 637 -21.78 9.46 -32.01
CA PRO A 637 -22.56 10.41 -32.82
C PRO A 637 -24.07 10.17 -32.75
N LEU A 638 -24.90 11.23 -32.78
CA LEU A 638 -26.36 11.17 -32.63
C LEU A 638 -27.08 10.30 -33.67
N ASP A 639 -26.51 10.19 -34.86
CA ASP A 639 -27.01 9.45 -36.00
C ASP A 639 -26.40 8.03 -36.14
N ALA A 640 -25.60 7.59 -35.16
CA ALA A 640 -24.98 6.27 -35.15
C ALA A 640 -26.03 5.14 -35.19
N PRO A 641 -26.08 4.32 -36.26
CA PRO A 641 -27.09 3.27 -36.40
C PRO A 641 -26.93 2.18 -35.32
N GLY A 642 -28.03 1.84 -34.65
CA GLY A 642 -28.05 0.78 -33.63
C GLY A 642 -28.04 1.28 -32.17
N TRP A 643 -27.89 2.59 -31.97
CA TRP A 643 -27.96 3.25 -30.66
C TRP A 643 -29.27 4.04 -30.53
N PRO A 644 -30.11 3.76 -29.52
CA PRO A 644 -31.29 4.58 -29.28
C PRO A 644 -30.86 6.01 -28.91
N SER A 645 -31.41 7.01 -29.63
CA SER A 645 -31.08 8.43 -29.40
C SER A 645 -31.73 9.01 -28.13
N GLU A 646 -32.73 8.34 -27.57
CA GLU A 646 -33.60 8.85 -26.49
C GLU A 646 -33.02 8.69 -25.08
N GLU A 647 -31.88 7.99 -24.91
CA GLU A 647 -31.31 7.65 -23.59
C GLU A 647 -29.83 8.09 -23.46
N ARG A 648 -29.47 9.21 -24.09
CA ARG A 648 -28.09 9.74 -24.03
C ARG A 648 -27.91 10.65 -22.84
N VAL A 649 -26.84 10.39 -22.10
CA VAL A 649 -26.45 11.18 -20.94
C VAL A 649 -25.49 12.27 -21.37
N ASP A 650 -25.83 13.51 -21.05
CA ASP A 650 -24.91 14.64 -21.17
C ASP A 650 -24.27 14.95 -19.81
N VAL A 651 -23.30 14.12 -19.42
CA VAL A 651 -22.41 14.40 -18.29
C VAL A 651 -21.03 14.76 -18.81
N THR A 652 -20.40 15.71 -18.14
CA THR A 652 -19.00 16.06 -18.41
C THR A 652 -18.05 15.05 -17.77
N LEU A 653 -16.81 15.02 -18.25
CA LEU A 653 -15.74 14.23 -17.62
C LEU A 653 -15.51 14.67 -16.17
N ASP A 654 -15.61 15.97 -15.90
CA ASP A 654 -15.48 16.54 -14.57
C ASP A 654 -16.56 16.03 -13.61
N GLU A 655 -17.82 16.17 -14.00
CA GLU A 655 -18.95 15.67 -13.20
C GLU A 655 -18.87 14.17 -12.97
N THR A 656 -18.41 13.41 -13.97
CA THR A 656 -18.23 11.96 -13.84
C THR A 656 -17.18 11.62 -12.80
N VAL A 657 -15.99 12.24 -12.87
CA VAL A 657 -14.91 12.02 -11.90
C VAL A 657 -15.34 12.45 -10.50
N ASP A 658 -16.04 13.58 -10.38
CA ASP A 658 -16.53 14.08 -9.10
C ASP A 658 -17.54 13.11 -8.47
N LEU A 659 -18.50 12.58 -9.26
CA LEU A 659 -19.47 11.58 -8.79
C LEU A 659 -18.78 10.29 -8.33
N LEU A 660 -17.77 9.82 -9.06
CA LEU A 660 -17.02 8.62 -8.69
C LEU A 660 -16.24 8.82 -7.40
N ASN A 661 -15.51 9.93 -7.26
CA ASN A 661 -14.79 10.26 -6.03
C ASN A 661 -15.74 10.54 -4.84
N GLN A 662 -16.93 11.09 -5.10
CA GLN A 662 -17.91 11.37 -4.06
C GLN A 662 -18.59 10.10 -3.54
N HIS A 663 -18.80 9.10 -4.40
CA HIS A 663 -19.64 7.95 -4.06
C HIS A 663 -18.88 6.62 -4.04
N VAL A 664 -18.06 6.33 -5.05
CA VAL A 664 -17.35 5.04 -5.19
C VAL A 664 -16.12 4.97 -4.28
N THR A 665 -15.35 6.04 -4.19
CA THR A 665 -14.16 6.09 -3.32
C THR A 665 -14.50 5.83 -1.84
N PRO A 666 -15.47 6.53 -1.22
CA PRO A 666 -15.80 6.28 0.19
C PRO A 666 -16.36 4.88 0.41
N TYR A 667 -17.04 4.31 -0.58
CA TYR A 667 -17.56 2.95 -0.49
C TYR A 667 -16.43 1.91 -0.42
N TYR A 668 -15.44 1.98 -1.31
CA TYR A 668 -14.29 1.07 -1.26
C TYR A 668 -13.41 1.30 -0.03
N HIS A 669 -13.26 2.57 0.38
CA HIS A 669 -12.55 2.90 1.61
C HIS A 669 -13.24 2.28 2.83
N LYS A 670 -14.57 2.41 2.95
CA LYS A 670 -15.34 1.76 4.02
C LYS A 670 -15.24 0.23 3.92
N LEU A 671 -15.45 -0.33 2.74
CA LEU A 671 -15.49 -1.78 2.50
C LEU A 671 -14.18 -2.49 2.86
N SER A 672 -13.06 -1.79 2.71
CA SER A 672 -11.72 -2.26 3.02
C SER A 672 -11.18 -1.85 4.39
N GLU A 673 -11.99 -1.23 5.25
CA GLU A 673 -11.53 -0.71 6.56
C GLU A 673 -10.34 0.28 6.41
N GLY A 674 -10.35 1.07 5.33
CA GLY A 674 -9.31 2.04 4.99
C GLY A 674 -8.07 1.47 4.31
N GLN A 675 -8.01 0.14 4.09
CA GLN A 675 -6.86 -0.53 3.47
C GLN A 675 -6.81 -0.36 1.95
N PHE A 676 -7.91 0.00 1.31
CA PHE A 676 -8.00 0.23 -0.13
C PHE A 676 -8.61 1.59 -0.44
N ARG A 677 -7.84 2.43 -1.11
CA ARG A 677 -8.22 3.76 -1.57
C ARG A 677 -8.23 3.76 -3.07
N VAL A 678 -9.37 4.10 -3.64
CA VAL A 678 -9.49 4.35 -5.07
C VAL A 678 -9.61 5.85 -5.28
N ALA A 679 -8.83 6.42 -6.17
CA ALA A 679 -8.98 7.81 -6.59
C ALA A 679 -9.21 7.87 -8.10
N PHE A 680 -10.20 8.65 -8.52
CA PHE A 680 -10.55 8.80 -9.93
C PHE A 680 -9.96 10.11 -10.48
N HIS A 681 -9.34 10.03 -11.64
CA HIS A 681 -8.68 11.15 -12.30
C HIS A 681 -9.25 11.37 -13.69
N LYS A 682 -9.21 12.61 -14.17
CA LYS A 682 -9.66 12.97 -15.51
C LYS A 682 -8.69 12.42 -16.56
N GLY A 683 -9.22 11.64 -17.49
CA GLY A 683 -8.54 11.19 -18.69
C GLY A 683 -8.95 12.00 -19.90
N VAL A 684 -9.49 11.32 -20.92
CA VAL A 684 -9.86 11.92 -22.21
C VAL A 684 -11.37 11.87 -22.44
N ASP A 685 -11.92 12.97 -22.96
CA ASP A 685 -13.29 13.07 -23.46
C ASP A 685 -13.23 13.21 -24.99
N PHE A 686 -13.83 12.28 -25.74
CA PHE A 686 -13.65 12.21 -27.19
C PHE A 686 -14.86 11.74 -27.96
N GLU A 687 -15.02 12.26 -29.18
CA GLU A 687 -16.03 11.81 -30.15
C GLU A 687 -15.57 10.52 -30.85
N VAL A 688 -16.50 9.55 -30.97
CA VAL A 688 -16.31 8.32 -31.73
C VAL A 688 -16.60 8.60 -33.21
N PRO A 689 -15.63 8.41 -34.12
CA PRO A 689 -15.86 8.64 -35.54
C PRO A 689 -16.76 7.57 -36.17
N GLY A 690 -17.36 7.90 -37.31
CA GLY A 690 -18.06 6.94 -38.15
C GLY A 690 -19.44 6.53 -37.62
N ASP A 691 -19.75 5.25 -37.72
CA ASP A 691 -21.06 4.69 -37.37
C ASP A 691 -21.27 4.45 -35.86
N GLY A 692 -20.28 4.83 -35.03
CA GLY A 692 -20.34 4.62 -33.60
C GLY A 692 -20.32 3.14 -33.18
N SER A 693 -19.88 2.23 -34.05
CA SER A 693 -19.72 0.81 -33.73
C SER A 693 -18.74 0.60 -32.56
N LYS A 694 -18.83 -0.56 -31.89
CA LYS A 694 -17.88 -0.96 -30.84
C LYS A 694 -16.45 -0.94 -31.37
N GLU A 695 -16.27 -1.35 -32.62
CA GLU A 695 -15.00 -1.38 -33.32
C GLU A 695 -14.47 0.05 -33.56
N ALA A 696 -15.33 0.99 -33.98
CA ALA A 696 -14.97 2.39 -34.14
C ALA A 696 -14.59 3.06 -32.81
N LEU A 697 -15.35 2.80 -31.74
CA LEU A 697 -15.05 3.24 -30.38
C LEU A 697 -13.67 2.76 -29.94
N LYS A 698 -13.41 1.45 -30.05
CA LYS A 698 -12.12 0.84 -29.66
C LYS A 698 -10.96 1.34 -30.52
N ALA A 699 -11.15 1.50 -31.82
CA ALA A 699 -10.13 2.06 -32.71
C ALA A 699 -9.76 3.49 -32.30
N ARG A 700 -10.78 4.32 -32.02
CA ARG A 700 -10.56 5.72 -31.63
C ARG A 700 -9.90 5.86 -30.26
N HIS A 701 -10.33 5.07 -29.28
CA HIS A 701 -9.72 5.08 -27.95
C HIS A 701 -8.23 4.73 -28.05
N ARG A 702 -7.88 3.67 -28.79
CA ARG A 702 -6.48 3.29 -29.04
C ARG A 702 -5.67 4.38 -29.71
N GLU A 703 -6.24 5.04 -30.72
CA GLU A 703 -5.58 6.15 -31.42
C GLU A 703 -5.23 7.30 -30.44
N ILE A 704 -6.18 7.70 -29.59
CA ILE A 704 -5.98 8.78 -28.61
C ILE A 704 -4.94 8.40 -27.55
N LEU A 705 -4.91 7.13 -27.15
CA LEU A 705 -3.93 6.60 -26.21
C LEU A 705 -2.56 6.34 -26.84
N GLY A 706 -2.40 6.51 -28.17
CA GLY A 706 -1.16 6.20 -28.87
C GLY A 706 -0.80 4.71 -28.87
N LEU A 707 -1.79 3.83 -28.76
CA LEU A 707 -1.60 2.37 -28.75
C LEU A 707 -1.49 1.85 -30.20
N ASP A 708 -0.27 1.55 -30.63
CA ASP A 708 0.00 0.99 -31.96
C ASP A 708 -0.22 -0.53 -31.99
N CYS A 709 -1.27 -0.97 -32.68
CA CYS A 709 -1.70 -2.35 -32.79
C CYS A 709 -1.42 -2.97 -34.18
N THR A 710 -0.51 -2.42 -35.00
CA THR A 710 -0.32 -2.90 -36.38
C THR A 710 0.30 -4.30 -36.49
N ASP A 711 1.08 -4.73 -35.49
CA ASP A 711 1.91 -5.94 -35.58
C ASP A 711 1.33 -7.17 -34.84
N TRP A 712 0.24 -7.00 -34.10
CA TRP A 712 -0.43 -8.10 -33.37
C TRP A 712 -1.95 -7.88 -33.37
N PRO A 713 -2.79 -8.93 -33.53
CA PRO A 713 -4.23 -8.80 -33.31
C PRO A 713 -4.44 -8.49 -31.83
N CYS A 714 -4.48 -7.21 -31.48
CA CYS A 714 -4.99 -6.75 -30.19
C CYS A 714 -6.37 -7.38 -30.05
N SER A 715 -6.46 -8.38 -29.18
CA SER A 715 -7.74 -8.97 -28.80
C SER A 715 -8.62 -7.82 -28.28
N ASP A 716 -9.93 -8.02 -28.30
CA ASP A 716 -10.92 -7.06 -27.81
C ASP A 716 -10.67 -6.50 -26.39
N TYR A 717 -9.65 -7.04 -25.70
CA TYR A 717 -9.26 -6.94 -24.30
C TYR A 717 -7.82 -6.41 -24.10
N ASP A 718 -7.03 -6.19 -25.16
CA ASP A 718 -5.62 -5.73 -25.09
C ASP A 718 -5.48 -4.20 -24.98
N SER A 719 -6.51 -3.47 -24.53
CA SER A 719 -6.41 -2.01 -24.38
C SER A 719 -5.45 -1.55 -23.28
N GLY A 720 -4.82 -2.47 -22.52
CA GLY A 720 -3.48 -2.34 -21.90
C GLY A 720 -3.16 -1.12 -21.02
N ALA A 721 -4.08 -0.18 -20.84
CA ALA A 721 -3.91 0.96 -19.98
C ALA A 721 -4.26 0.52 -18.57
N VAL A 722 -3.24 0.11 -17.83
CA VAL A 722 -3.34 -0.22 -16.41
C VAL A 722 -4.01 0.96 -15.70
N ASN A 723 -5.15 0.70 -15.07
CA ASN A 723 -5.97 1.65 -14.32
C ASN A 723 -6.74 2.69 -15.15
N ARG A 724 -7.50 2.23 -16.15
CA ARG A 724 -8.44 3.10 -16.88
C ARG A 724 -9.89 2.61 -16.86
N MET A 725 -10.82 3.55 -16.79
CA MET A 725 -12.25 3.30 -16.90
C MET A 725 -12.82 4.10 -18.08
N LEU A 726 -13.34 3.41 -19.09
CA LEU A 726 -13.95 4.04 -20.26
C LEU A 726 -15.46 4.07 -20.12
N PHE A 727 -16.02 5.26 -20.06
CA PHE A 727 -17.45 5.48 -20.13
C PHE A 727 -17.92 5.80 -21.55
N VAL A 728 -19.12 5.35 -21.91
CA VAL A 728 -19.68 5.59 -23.25
C VAL A 728 -21.07 6.23 -23.12
N ASN A 729 -21.35 7.35 -23.80
CA ASN A 729 -22.57 8.16 -23.63
C ASN A 729 -23.90 7.52 -24.08
N VAL A 730 -23.93 6.20 -24.29
CA VAL A 730 -25.08 5.44 -24.78
C VAL A 730 -25.32 4.19 -23.91
N PRO A 731 -26.57 3.78 -23.65
CA PRO A 731 -26.93 2.74 -22.67
C PRO A 731 -26.62 1.30 -23.09
N ARG A 732 -26.44 1.04 -24.39
CA ARG A 732 -26.57 -0.32 -24.95
C ARG A 732 -25.32 -1.20 -24.83
N LEU A 733 -24.25 -0.68 -24.22
CA LEU A 733 -23.10 -1.51 -23.86
C LEU A 733 -23.39 -2.14 -22.51
N GLY A 734 -23.48 -3.47 -22.47
CA GLY A 734 -23.27 -4.16 -21.20
C GLY A 734 -21.96 -3.68 -20.60
N ALA A 735 -21.95 -3.45 -19.29
CA ALA A 735 -20.72 -3.20 -18.58
C ALA A 735 -19.82 -4.44 -18.65
N GLY A 736 -18.52 -4.23 -18.78
CA GLY A 736 -17.56 -5.31 -18.76
C GLY A 736 -16.18 -4.81 -18.37
N ALA A 737 -15.55 -5.51 -17.44
CA ALA A 737 -14.26 -5.14 -16.90
C ALA A 737 -13.29 -6.33 -16.85
N TRP A 738 -12.03 -6.03 -17.16
CA TRP A 738 -10.94 -6.98 -17.34
C TRP A 738 -9.60 -6.29 -17.05
N ASN A 739 -8.74 -6.90 -16.22
CA ASN A 739 -7.31 -6.57 -16.08
C ASN A 739 -6.99 -5.06 -15.95
N GLY A 740 -7.55 -4.40 -14.95
CA GLY A 740 -7.33 -2.97 -14.69
C GLY A 740 -8.03 -2.04 -15.67
N ASN A 741 -8.96 -2.56 -16.48
CA ASN A 741 -9.79 -1.80 -17.40
C ASN A 741 -11.27 -2.13 -17.20
N ALA A 742 -12.12 -1.12 -17.10
CA ALA A 742 -13.57 -1.29 -17.12
C ALA A 742 -14.21 -0.45 -18.24
N GLN A 743 -15.08 -1.06 -19.03
CA GLN A 743 -15.93 -0.39 -20.01
C GLN A 743 -17.36 -0.34 -19.48
N ILE A 744 -17.90 0.86 -19.28
CA ILE A 744 -19.20 1.06 -18.61
C ILE A 744 -20.03 2.07 -19.42
N GLY A 745 -21.32 1.81 -19.64
CA GLY A 745 -22.20 2.82 -20.24
C GLY A 745 -22.46 4.01 -19.29
N LEU A 746 -22.42 5.26 -19.77
CA LEU A 746 -22.77 6.47 -19.00
C LEU A 746 -24.22 6.48 -18.52
N ALA A 747 -25.12 5.72 -19.15
CA ALA A 747 -26.48 5.51 -18.63
C ALA A 747 -26.46 4.94 -17.19
N HIS A 748 -25.38 4.25 -16.80
CA HIS A 748 -25.16 3.82 -15.41
C HIS A 748 -24.81 4.98 -14.47
N ILE A 749 -24.28 6.10 -14.94
CA ILE A 749 -23.99 7.29 -14.11
C ILE A 749 -25.23 8.17 -13.95
N GLU A 750 -26.00 8.42 -15.02
CA GLU A 750 -27.24 9.22 -14.94
C GLU A 750 -28.27 8.59 -14.02
N HIS A 751 -28.43 7.28 -14.16
CA HIS A 751 -29.27 6.47 -13.29
C HIS A 751 -28.60 6.15 -11.95
N ALA A 752 -27.42 6.71 -11.68
CA ALA A 752 -26.73 6.54 -10.44
C ALA A 752 -26.54 5.06 -10.05
N ASN A 753 -26.32 4.19 -11.03
CA ASN A 753 -26.11 2.76 -10.87
C ASN A 753 -24.66 2.48 -10.41
N MET A 754 -24.33 3.02 -9.24
CA MET A 754 -23.09 2.84 -8.51
C MET A 754 -22.70 1.37 -8.38
N ARG A 755 -23.70 0.48 -8.28
CA ARG A 755 -23.53 -0.96 -8.14
C ARG A 755 -22.79 -1.59 -9.31
N VAL A 756 -23.14 -1.22 -10.55
CA VAL A 756 -22.44 -1.72 -11.74
C VAL A 756 -21.00 -1.24 -11.73
N ILE A 757 -20.76 0.02 -11.38
CA ILE A 757 -19.40 0.57 -11.34
C ILE A 757 -18.53 -0.15 -10.30
N VAL A 758 -19.04 -0.32 -9.08
CA VAL A 758 -18.36 -1.08 -8.03
C VAL A 758 -18.17 -2.55 -8.43
N HIS A 759 -19.17 -3.18 -9.04
CA HIS A 759 -19.06 -4.55 -9.53
C HIS A 759 -17.93 -4.71 -10.55
N GLU A 760 -17.88 -3.82 -11.56
CA GLU A 760 -16.83 -3.82 -12.57
C GLU A 760 -15.44 -3.50 -12.00
N ILE A 761 -15.35 -2.63 -10.98
CA ILE A 761 -14.07 -2.40 -10.30
C ILE A 761 -13.60 -3.67 -9.60
N GLY A 762 -14.53 -4.41 -8.98
CA GLY A 762 -14.28 -5.72 -8.40
C GLY A 762 -13.62 -6.70 -9.38
N HIS A 763 -14.12 -6.74 -10.62
CA HIS A 763 -13.52 -7.56 -11.68
C HIS A 763 -12.15 -7.04 -12.12
N ALA A 764 -12.05 -5.76 -12.46
CA ALA A 764 -10.85 -5.26 -13.13
C ALA A 764 -9.64 -5.12 -12.20
N TRP A 765 -9.83 -4.64 -10.98
CA TRP A 765 -8.70 -4.34 -10.08
C TRP A 765 -8.52 -5.36 -8.97
N LEU A 766 -9.58 -6.08 -8.61
CA LEU A 766 -9.57 -7.03 -7.49
C LEU A 766 -9.79 -8.48 -7.93
N PHE A 767 -10.03 -8.70 -9.23
CA PHE A 767 -10.18 -10.02 -9.85
C PHE A 767 -11.25 -10.89 -9.21
N TRP A 768 -12.27 -10.28 -8.62
CA TRP A 768 -13.34 -11.03 -7.98
C TRP A 768 -14.27 -11.65 -9.01
N PRO A 769 -14.62 -12.94 -8.87
CA PRO A 769 -15.58 -13.56 -9.76
C PRO A 769 -17.00 -13.09 -9.47
N HIS A 770 -17.91 -13.26 -10.44
CA HIS A 770 -19.33 -13.24 -10.12
C HIS A 770 -19.63 -14.27 -9.03
N SER A 771 -20.41 -13.88 -8.02
CA SER A 771 -21.05 -14.86 -7.14
C SER A 771 -22.41 -15.22 -7.67
N TYR A 772 -22.77 -16.49 -7.61
CA TYR A 772 -24.03 -16.99 -8.14
C TYR A 772 -24.85 -17.58 -6.99
N VAL A 773 -26.17 -17.39 -6.96
CA VAL A 773 -27.11 -18.18 -6.11
C VAL A 773 -28.35 -18.57 -6.93
N GLU A 774 -29.05 -19.65 -6.62
CA GLU A 774 -30.33 -19.97 -7.31
C GLU A 774 -31.56 -19.30 -6.64
N MET A 775 -31.36 -18.33 -5.73
CA MET A 775 -32.40 -17.78 -4.83
C MET A 775 -33.52 -16.94 -5.48
N LEU A 776 -33.31 -16.37 -6.68
CA LEU A 776 -34.30 -15.51 -7.37
C LEU A 776 -34.84 -16.13 -8.66
N TRP A 777 -34.75 -17.44 -8.77
CA TRP A 777 -35.05 -18.16 -9.99
C TRP A 777 -36.55 -18.43 -10.09
N GLN A 778 -37.25 -17.69 -10.95
CA GLN A 778 -38.64 -18.01 -11.28
C GLN A 778 -38.68 -19.17 -12.27
N PRO A 779 -39.44 -20.25 -12.02
CA PRO A 779 -39.71 -21.24 -13.05
C PRO A 779 -40.43 -20.54 -14.22
N TYR A 780 -39.94 -20.74 -15.46
CA TYR A 780 -40.71 -20.35 -16.63
C TYR A 780 -42.02 -21.18 -16.66
N PRO A 781 -43.13 -20.62 -17.18
CA PRO A 781 -44.44 -21.29 -17.22
C PRO A 781 -44.46 -22.66 -17.93
N ASP A 782 -43.40 -23.01 -18.66
CA ASP A 782 -43.34 -24.15 -19.57
C ASP A 782 -42.49 -25.33 -19.02
N ASP A 783 -42.25 -25.41 -17.70
CA ASP A 783 -41.42 -26.43 -17.01
C ASP A 783 -39.95 -26.55 -17.49
N GLU A 784 -39.53 -25.75 -18.47
CA GLU A 784 -38.13 -25.63 -18.86
C GLU A 784 -37.39 -24.69 -17.91
N LEU A 785 -36.58 -25.28 -17.05
CA LEU A 785 -35.57 -24.61 -16.24
C LEU A 785 -34.64 -23.80 -17.17
N GLY A 786 -34.74 -22.48 -17.15
CA GLY A 786 -33.84 -21.56 -17.88
C GLY A 786 -32.41 -21.59 -17.31
N ASP A 787 -31.44 -20.91 -17.93
CA ASP A 787 -30.08 -20.88 -17.38
C ASP A 787 -30.03 -20.16 -16.01
N PRO A 788 -29.10 -20.55 -15.10
CA PRO A 788 -28.89 -19.84 -13.84
C PRO A 788 -28.58 -18.38 -14.11
N ASN A 789 -29.29 -17.46 -13.45
CA ASN A 789 -28.98 -16.03 -13.55
C ASN A 789 -27.70 -15.75 -12.73
N PRO A 790 -26.61 -15.24 -13.33
CA PRO A 790 -25.40 -14.84 -12.58
C PRO A 790 -25.61 -13.69 -11.60
N TYR A 791 -26.78 -13.04 -11.65
CA TYR A 791 -27.09 -11.79 -10.99
C TYR A 791 -28.26 -11.96 -10.01
N SER A 792 -28.08 -12.90 -9.09
CA SER A 792 -29.16 -13.44 -8.25
C SER A 792 -28.82 -13.46 -6.77
N ASN A 793 -27.56 -13.19 -6.38
CA ASN A 793 -27.11 -13.23 -4.99
C ASN A 793 -27.29 -11.86 -4.34
N PRO A 794 -28.34 -11.66 -3.52
CA PRO A 794 -28.49 -10.40 -2.81
C PRO A 794 -27.33 -10.16 -1.85
N TYR A 795 -26.66 -11.20 -1.33
CA TYR A 795 -25.62 -11.07 -0.31
C TYR A 795 -24.33 -10.42 -0.79
N ASP A 796 -24.13 -10.33 -2.11
CA ASP A 796 -22.87 -9.91 -2.69
C ASP A 796 -23.11 -9.00 -3.90
N PHE A 797 -22.44 -7.85 -3.94
CA PHE A 797 -22.51 -6.97 -5.10
C PHE A 797 -21.88 -7.59 -6.35
N MET A 798 -21.05 -8.64 -6.22
CA MET A 798 -20.58 -9.43 -7.36
C MET A 798 -21.69 -10.26 -8.04
N SER A 799 -22.97 -10.12 -7.64
CA SER A 799 -24.13 -10.78 -8.24
C SER A 799 -25.32 -9.83 -8.47
N THR A 800 -25.04 -8.70 -9.12
CA THR A 800 -25.93 -7.53 -9.27
C THR A 800 -27.43 -7.78 -9.47
N LEU A 801 -28.24 -7.68 -8.40
CA LEU A 801 -29.71 -7.67 -8.55
C LEU A 801 -30.22 -6.45 -9.31
N LYS A 802 -31.35 -6.66 -10.03
CA LYS A 802 -32.15 -5.63 -10.71
C LYS A 802 -32.82 -4.68 -9.70
N GLU A 803 -32.04 -3.82 -9.08
CA GLU A 803 -32.55 -2.78 -8.19
C GLU A 803 -32.73 -1.42 -8.89
N LYS A 804 -33.47 -0.54 -8.23
CA LYS A 804 -33.71 0.83 -8.68
C LYS A 804 -32.41 1.64 -8.62
N ASN A 805 -32.02 2.17 -9.77
CA ASN A 805 -31.18 3.33 -10.03
C ASN A 805 -30.98 4.28 -8.81
N GLY A 806 -29.75 4.56 -8.35
CA GLY A 806 -29.44 5.47 -7.23
C GLY A 806 -28.03 5.35 -6.60
N TRP A 807 -27.39 6.48 -6.25
CA TRP A 807 -26.07 6.55 -5.61
C TRP A 807 -26.20 6.22 -4.12
N ARG A 808 -26.35 4.93 -3.80
CA ARG A 808 -26.56 4.47 -2.43
C ARG A 808 -25.26 3.91 -1.86
N GLN A 809 -24.74 4.54 -0.81
CA GLN A 809 -23.60 4.00 -0.04
C GLN A 809 -23.98 2.76 0.79
N SER A 810 -25.27 2.48 0.96
CA SER A 810 -25.81 1.31 1.68
C SER A 810 -25.84 0.03 0.82
N MET A 811 -24.97 -0.07 -0.19
CA MET A 811 -24.84 -1.30 -0.97
C MET A 811 -24.29 -2.42 -0.08
N PRO A 812 -24.63 -3.68 -0.39
CA PRO A 812 -24.09 -4.77 0.38
C PRO A 812 -22.59 -4.88 0.22
N ALA A 813 -21.89 -5.31 1.26
CA ALA A 813 -20.52 -5.79 1.14
C ALA A 813 -20.42 -6.96 0.14
N THR A 814 -19.19 -7.32 -0.23
CA THR A 814 -18.92 -8.58 -0.94
C THR A 814 -18.65 -9.71 0.07
N LEU A 815 -18.66 -10.95 -0.42
CA LEU A 815 -18.39 -12.14 0.38
C LEU A 815 -17.03 -12.05 1.09
N ALA A 816 -16.92 -12.65 2.27
CA ALA A 816 -15.68 -12.69 3.05
C ALA A 816 -14.49 -13.23 2.24
N ILE A 817 -14.73 -14.18 1.32
CA ILE A 817 -13.67 -14.70 0.45
C ILE A 817 -13.05 -13.62 -0.44
N ASN A 818 -13.86 -12.70 -0.97
CA ASN A 818 -13.42 -11.62 -1.85
C ASN A 818 -12.67 -10.56 -1.03
N ARG A 819 -13.18 -10.24 0.15
CA ARG A 819 -12.49 -9.33 1.10
C ARG A 819 -11.15 -9.92 1.55
N TYR A 820 -11.13 -11.22 1.87
CA TYR A 820 -9.91 -11.93 2.24
C TYR A 820 -8.91 -12.02 1.08
N SER A 821 -9.38 -12.30 -0.15
CA SER A 821 -8.50 -12.34 -1.33
C SER A 821 -7.89 -10.98 -1.67
N ALA A 822 -8.59 -9.90 -1.36
CA ALA A 822 -8.10 -8.53 -1.49
C ALA A 822 -7.20 -8.08 -0.32
N GLY A 823 -6.98 -8.94 0.68
CA GLY A 823 -6.18 -8.64 1.87
C GLY A 823 -6.90 -7.82 2.94
N TRP A 824 -8.21 -7.57 2.79
CA TRP A 824 -8.97 -6.68 3.68
C TRP A 824 -9.44 -7.33 4.97
N ILE A 825 -9.44 -8.67 5.03
CA ILE A 825 -9.61 -9.41 6.29
C ILE A 825 -8.21 -9.83 6.76
N PRO A 826 -7.73 -9.27 7.88
CA PRO A 826 -6.47 -9.69 8.48
C PRO A 826 -6.47 -11.20 8.75
N PRO A 827 -5.34 -11.92 8.59
CA PRO A 827 -5.28 -13.36 8.82
C PRO A 827 -5.78 -13.79 10.21
N GLU A 828 -5.56 -12.98 11.24
CA GLU A 828 -6.06 -13.19 12.61
C GLU A 828 -7.58 -13.14 12.73
N ASN A 829 -8.27 -12.52 11.78
CA ASN A 829 -9.72 -12.45 11.68
C ASN A 829 -10.30 -13.59 10.81
N VAL A 830 -9.49 -14.58 10.46
CA VAL A 830 -9.92 -15.81 9.77
C VAL A 830 -9.75 -17.02 10.67
N ALA A 831 -10.79 -17.84 10.75
CA ALA A 831 -10.77 -19.12 11.46
C ALA A 831 -10.84 -20.30 10.49
N LEU A 832 -10.13 -21.38 10.81
CA LEU A 832 -10.24 -22.66 10.14
C LEU A 832 -10.73 -23.73 11.13
N HIS A 833 -11.80 -24.42 10.80
CA HIS A 833 -12.30 -25.52 11.61
C HIS A 833 -11.58 -26.83 11.30
N VAL A 834 -10.69 -27.25 12.20
CA VAL A 834 -9.91 -28.50 12.09
C VAL A 834 -10.10 -29.44 13.29
N THR A 835 -10.93 -29.06 14.26
CA THR A 835 -11.16 -29.84 15.48
C THR A 835 -12.45 -30.66 15.38
N ALA A 836 -12.65 -31.63 16.28
CA ALA A 836 -13.89 -32.41 16.31
C ALA A 836 -15.11 -31.58 16.78
N SER A 837 -14.86 -30.52 17.56
CA SER A 837 -15.88 -29.54 17.95
C SER A 837 -15.21 -28.24 18.42
N ALA A 838 -15.80 -27.10 18.09
CA ALA A 838 -15.40 -25.77 18.56
C ALA A 838 -16.54 -24.76 18.40
N THR A 839 -16.50 -23.67 19.17
CA THR A 839 -17.39 -22.52 19.01
C THR A 839 -16.58 -21.30 18.58
N TYR A 840 -17.05 -20.60 17.56
CA TYR A 840 -16.45 -19.39 17.02
C TYR A 840 -17.47 -18.26 17.09
N THR A 841 -17.09 -17.10 17.62
CA THR A 841 -17.92 -15.90 17.53
C THR A 841 -17.62 -15.20 16.22
N LEU A 842 -18.51 -15.34 15.24
CA LEU A 842 -18.42 -14.64 13.95
C LEU A 842 -19.04 -13.27 14.06
N ARG A 843 -18.32 -12.27 13.53
CA ARG A 843 -18.71 -10.88 13.54
C ARG A 843 -18.98 -10.39 12.12
N ARG A 844 -19.72 -9.29 12.03
CA ARG A 844 -20.00 -8.61 10.77
C ARG A 844 -18.70 -8.04 10.18
N PRO A 845 -18.69 -7.68 8.89
CA PRO A 845 -17.64 -6.80 8.37
C PRO A 845 -17.45 -5.60 9.31
N TYR A 846 -16.22 -5.13 9.48
CA TYR A 846 -15.87 -3.93 10.25
C TYR A 846 -15.87 -4.05 11.79
N ASP A 847 -16.37 -5.14 12.38
CA ASP A 847 -16.54 -5.27 13.85
C ASP A 847 -15.33 -5.93 14.58
N GLY A 848 -14.19 -6.07 13.89
CA GLY A 848 -13.00 -6.80 14.38
C GLY A 848 -13.28 -8.28 14.69
N GLY A 849 -12.24 -9.08 15.00
CA GLY A 849 -12.39 -10.52 15.31
C GLY A 849 -12.76 -11.38 14.09
N TYR A 850 -13.19 -12.62 14.32
CA TYR A 850 -13.43 -13.57 13.21
C TYR A 850 -14.56 -13.10 12.27
N GLN A 851 -14.21 -12.75 11.05
CA GLN A 851 -15.14 -12.36 9.99
C GLN A 851 -15.31 -13.47 8.93
N PHE A 852 -14.39 -14.43 8.90
CA PHE A 852 -14.34 -15.49 7.89
C PHE A 852 -14.01 -16.82 8.55
N LEU A 853 -14.92 -17.80 8.49
CA LEU A 853 -14.70 -19.14 9.03
C LEU A 853 -14.78 -20.18 7.92
N VAL A 854 -13.71 -20.94 7.73
CA VAL A 854 -13.61 -21.98 6.72
C VAL A 854 -13.87 -23.34 7.36
N VAL A 855 -14.77 -24.13 6.76
CA VAL A 855 -15.14 -25.47 7.22
C VAL A 855 -15.09 -26.47 6.06
N HIS A 856 -14.92 -27.75 6.40
CA HIS A 856 -14.94 -28.83 5.42
C HIS A 856 -16.31 -28.93 4.74
N SER A 857 -16.33 -29.10 3.42
CA SER A 857 -17.58 -29.17 2.64
C SER A 857 -18.22 -30.56 2.60
N GLY A 858 -17.54 -31.58 3.14
CA GLY A 858 -17.90 -32.99 2.96
C GLY A 858 -17.47 -33.58 1.61
N ARG A 859 -16.80 -32.79 0.76
CA ARG A 859 -16.40 -33.18 -0.60
C ARG A 859 -14.93 -32.89 -0.88
N PRO A 860 -14.25 -33.76 -1.65
CA PRO A 860 -12.97 -33.42 -2.25
C PRO A 860 -13.09 -32.18 -3.13
N TYR A 861 -12.06 -31.32 -3.10
CA TYR A 861 -11.96 -30.10 -3.92
C TYR A 861 -13.04 -29.04 -3.67
N ALA A 862 -13.74 -29.12 -2.54
CA ALA A 862 -14.68 -28.09 -2.15
C ALA A 862 -14.48 -27.69 -0.69
N PHE A 863 -14.71 -26.43 -0.38
CA PHE A 863 -14.75 -25.92 0.98
C PHE A 863 -16.01 -25.09 1.18
N THR A 864 -16.44 -24.98 2.43
CA THR A 864 -17.57 -24.13 2.80
C THR A 864 -17.05 -23.02 3.69
N THR A 865 -17.62 -21.83 3.58
CA THR A 865 -17.30 -20.70 4.43
C THR A 865 -18.54 -20.22 5.15
N LEU A 866 -18.34 -19.70 6.34
CA LEU A 866 -19.34 -19.14 7.23
C LEU A 866 -18.95 -17.68 7.49
N GLU A 867 -19.88 -16.76 7.31
CA GLU A 867 -19.69 -15.34 7.61
C GLU A 867 -21.00 -14.71 8.11
N VAL A 868 -20.92 -13.60 8.83
CA VAL A 868 -22.10 -12.80 9.16
C VAL A 868 -22.23 -11.68 8.12
N PRO A 869 -23.34 -11.58 7.36
CA PRO A 869 -23.54 -10.50 6.41
C PRO A 869 -23.51 -9.11 7.06
N ASP A 870 -23.14 -8.10 6.28
CA ASP A 870 -23.29 -6.70 6.70
C ASP A 870 -24.76 -6.36 6.99
N HIS A 871 -24.97 -5.46 7.96
CA HIS A 871 -26.30 -4.98 8.30
C HIS A 871 -26.93 -4.24 7.12
N ARG A 872 -28.23 -4.47 6.89
CA ARG A 872 -28.94 -3.83 5.79
C ARG A 872 -30.09 -2.97 6.24
N ASP A 873 -30.32 -1.93 5.45
CA ASP A 873 -31.52 -1.12 5.56
C ASP A 873 -32.77 -2.02 5.41
N PRO A 874 -33.70 -2.03 6.39
CA PRO A 874 -34.96 -2.75 6.29
C PRO A 874 -35.75 -2.45 5.02
N GLU A 875 -35.60 -1.28 4.40
CA GLU A 875 -36.24 -0.93 3.12
C GLU A 875 -35.71 -1.79 1.98
N TYR A 876 -34.40 -2.09 1.96
CA TYR A 876 -33.78 -3.00 1.00
C TYR A 876 -34.41 -4.40 1.10
N LEU A 877 -34.65 -4.89 2.32
CA LEU A 877 -35.17 -6.25 2.54
C LEU A 877 -36.63 -6.40 2.11
N ARG A 878 -37.41 -5.31 2.11
CA ARG A 878 -38.83 -5.34 1.72
C ARG A 878 -39.05 -5.50 0.23
N GLU A 879 -38.07 -5.12 -0.59
CA GLU A 879 -38.18 -5.19 -2.05
C GLU A 879 -37.77 -6.57 -2.60
N HIS A 880 -37.15 -7.42 -1.79
CA HIS A 880 -36.61 -8.71 -2.19
C HIS A 880 -37.40 -9.86 -1.56
N TRP A 881 -37.94 -10.72 -2.43
CA TRP A 881 -38.64 -11.93 -2.04
C TRP A 881 -37.95 -13.13 -2.69
N VAL A 882 -37.91 -14.26 -1.99
CA VAL A 882 -37.52 -15.54 -2.59
C VAL A 882 -38.77 -16.33 -2.94
N TYR A 883 -38.66 -17.12 -4.01
CA TYR A 883 -39.68 -18.11 -4.32
C TYR A 883 -39.70 -19.15 -3.20
N ASP A 884 -40.85 -19.36 -2.59
CA ASP A 884 -41.05 -20.38 -1.55
C ASP A 884 -42.35 -21.12 -1.85
N PRO A 885 -42.30 -22.37 -2.36
CA PRO A 885 -43.50 -23.10 -2.74
C PRO A 885 -44.45 -23.39 -1.56
N ASP A 886 -43.97 -23.26 -0.32
CA ASP A 886 -44.76 -23.47 0.89
C ASP A 886 -45.40 -22.16 1.42
N ALA A 887 -45.03 -21.00 0.86
CA ALA A 887 -45.63 -19.71 1.21
C ALA A 887 -46.97 -19.49 0.49
N PRO A 888 -47.95 -18.79 1.10
CA PRO A 888 -49.30 -18.62 0.54
C PRO A 888 -49.39 -17.99 -0.86
N ASP A 889 -48.39 -17.24 -1.28
CA ASP A 889 -48.25 -16.59 -2.58
C ASP A 889 -47.00 -17.03 -3.34
N GLU A 890 -46.42 -18.17 -2.96
CA GLU A 890 -45.14 -18.69 -3.45
C GLU A 890 -43.97 -17.72 -3.23
N ARG A 891 -44.11 -16.79 -2.28
CA ARG A 891 -43.12 -15.77 -1.97
C ARG A 891 -42.95 -15.63 -0.47
N ARG A 892 -41.71 -15.43 -0.05
CA ARG A 892 -41.44 -14.95 1.31
C ARG A 892 -40.39 -13.88 1.30
N LEU A 893 -40.41 -13.05 2.34
CA LEU A 893 -39.38 -12.07 2.59
C LEU A 893 -38.03 -12.76 2.74
N PHE A 894 -37.03 -12.16 2.12
CA PHE A 894 -35.65 -12.62 2.18
C PHE A 894 -35.11 -12.42 3.61
N ARG A 895 -34.45 -13.45 4.18
CA ARG A 895 -33.83 -13.37 5.52
C ARG A 895 -32.42 -12.79 5.38
N TYR A 896 -32.01 -11.91 6.30
CA TYR A 896 -30.67 -11.29 6.26
C TYR A 896 -29.91 -11.39 7.59
N ASP A 897 -30.61 -11.64 8.69
CA ASP A 897 -29.99 -11.84 10.00
C ASP A 897 -29.68 -13.32 10.19
N GLY A 898 -28.40 -13.66 10.18
CA GLY A 898 -27.90 -15.02 10.41
C GLY A 898 -26.45 -15.19 9.99
N VAL A 899 -26.02 -16.44 9.89
CA VAL A 899 -24.71 -16.83 9.37
C VAL A 899 -24.89 -17.33 7.93
N LEU A 900 -24.27 -16.62 6.99
CA LEU A 900 -24.23 -16.99 5.58
C LEU A 900 -23.25 -18.15 5.37
N VAL A 901 -23.73 -19.16 4.67
CA VAL A 901 -23.03 -20.36 4.26
C VAL A 901 -22.76 -20.28 2.76
N SER A 902 -21.50 -20.16 2.39
CA SER A 902 -21.06 -20.12 0.99
C SER A 902 -20.20 -21.35 0.69
N ARG A 903 -20.60 -22.17 -0.29
CA ARG A 903 -19.79 -23.33 -0.73
C ARG A 903 -19.03 -22.97 -2.00
N TYR A 904 -17.78 -23.40 -2.05
CA TYR A 904 -16.88 -23.24 -3.19
C TYR A 904 -16.48 -24.63 -3.67
N ASP A 905 -16.90 -25.01 -4.88
CA ASP A 905 -16.65 -26.33 -5.47
C ASP A 905 -15.78 -26.20 -6.71
N GLN A 906 -14.57 -26.75 -6.65
CA GLN A 906 -13.59 -26.69 -7.73
C GLN A 906 -13.70 -27.86 -8.72
N SER A 907 -14.59 -28.82 -8.48
CA SER A 907 -14.70 -30.04 -9.28
C SER A 907 -15.46 -29.87 -10.60
N THR A 908 -16.16 -28.74 -10.79
CA THR A 908 -17.09 -28.50 -11.91
C THR A 908 -16.43 -28.07 -13.24
N GLY A 909 -15.10 -27.96 -13.29
CA GLY A 909 -14.31 -27.90 -14.53
C GLY A 909 -13.79 -26.51 -14.96
N THR A 910 -12.74 -26.52 -15.78
CA THR A 910 -11.82 -25.40 -16.12
C THR A 910 -12.23 -24.53 -17.33
N GLY A 911 -13.50 -24.12 -17.41
CA GLY A 911 -14.01 -23.24 -18.49
C GLY A 911 -14.53 -21.88 -17.99
N VAL A 912 -15.22 -21.11 -18.86
CA VAL A 912 -16.00 -19.87 -18.53
C VAL A 912 -17.02 -20.05 -17.39
N LEU A 913 -17.09 -21.26 -16.86
CA LEU A 913 -18.08 -21.79 -15.95
C LEU A 913 -17.46 -22.30 -14.64
N ALA A 914 -16.20 -21.93 -14.33
CA ALA A 914 -15.70 -21.99 -12.95
C ALA A 914 -16.50 -20.95 -12.13
N ARG A 915 -17.72 -21.34 -11.75
CA ARG A 915 -18.73 -20.49 -11.13
C ARG A 915 -18.52 -20.52 -9.62
N PHE A 916 -18.15 -19.38 -9.05
CA PHE A 916 -18.03 -19.20 -7.60
C PHE A 916 -19.42 -18.90 -7.04
N GLY A 917 -19.88 -19.68 -6.08
CA GLY A 917 -21.18 -19.45 -5.45
C GLY A 917 -21.77 -20.74 -4.90
N PRO A 918 -22.72 -20.66 -3.96
CA PRO A 918 -23.39 -21.82 -3.39
C PRO A 918 -23.97 -22.73 -4.49
N ALA A 919 -23.30 -23.88 -4.67
CA ALA A 919 -23.67 -25.06 -5.45
C ALA A 919 -24.40 -24.82 -6.80
N PHE A 920 -23.68 -24.91 -7.92
CA PHE A 920 -24.28 -24.77 -9.27
C PHE A 920 -24.56 -26.07 -10.03
N PHE A 921 -25.71 -26.01 -10.71
CA PHE A 921 -26.31 -26.88 -11.72
C PHE A 921 -25.33 -27.42 -12.79
N ASP A 922 -24.96 -28.70 -12.71
CA ASP A 922 -24.59 -29.50 -13.89
C ASP A 922 -25.74 -30.47 -14.17
N ARG A 923 -26.41 -30.32 -15.32
CA ARG A 923 -27.45 -31.25 -15.81
C ARG A 923 -26.95 -32.71 -15.92
N ARG A 924 -25.63 -32.90 -15.93
CA ARG A 924 -24.96 -34.21 -15.99
C ARG A 924 -24.61 -34.77 -14.62
N ASN A 925 -24.79 -34.02 -13.52
CA ASN A 925 -24.63 -34.52 -12.17
C ASN A 925 -25.95 -35.19 -11.70
N PRO A 926 -26.03 -36.53 -11.66
CA PRO A 926 -27.26 -37.22 -11.26
C PRO A 926 -27.64 -36.99 -9.79
N ASN A 927 -26.71 -36.50 -8.97
CA ASN A 927 -26.95 -36.14 -7.56
C ASN A 927 -27.38 -34.67 -7.40
N PHE A 928 -27.59 -33.94 -8.50
CA PHE A 928 -27.94 -32.52 -8.44
C PHE A 928 -29.19 -32.25 -7.61
N GLN A 929 -30.26 -33.07 -7.69
CA GLN A 929 -31.46 -32.82 -6.90
C GLN A 929 -31.27 -33.03 -5.39
N SER A 930 -30.34 -33.89 -4.96
CA SER A 930 -29.94 -34.01 -3.54
C SER A 930 -28.93 -32.94 -3.11
N ASP A 931 -28.22 -32.35 -4.07
CA ASP A 931 -27.25 -31.26 -3.86
C ASP A 931 -27.93 -29.87 -3.87
N ALA A 932 -29.06 -29.74 -4.57
CA ALA A 932 -29.85 -28.52 -4.77
C ALA A 932 -30.64 -28.07 -3.53
N GLY A 933 -30.58 -28.81 -2.42
CA GLY A 933 -31.07 -28.34 -1.11
C GLY A 933 -30.30 -27.14 -0.54
N TRP A 934 -29.36 -26.58 -1.32
CA TRP A 934 -28.50 -25.45 -0.95
C TRP A 934 -28.71 -24.20 -1.81
N GLY A 935 -29.55 -24.25 -2.86
CA GLY A 935 -29.67 -23.15 -3.83
C GLY A 935 -31.09 -22.66 -4.10
N ARG A 936 -32.12 -23.46 -3.81
CA ARG A 936 -33.51 -23.14 -4.22
C ARG A 936 -34.28 -22.26 -3.22
N ASP A 937 -33.66 -21.91 -2.10
CA ASP A 937 -34.23 -21.22 -0.95
C ASP A 937 -33.14 -20.42 -0.19
N ASP A 938 -33.52 -19.68 0.84
CA ASP A 938 -32.60 -19.03 1.78
C ASP A 938 -31.78 -19.99 2.66
N HIS A 939 -31.69 -21.28 2.33
CA HIS A 939 -30.81 -22.22 3.04
C HIS A 939 -29.32 -21.90 2.84
N SER A 940 -28.96 -20.80 2.19
CA SER A 940 -27.62 -20.22 2.36
C SER A 940 -27.48 -19.46 3.70
N LEU A 941 -28.53 -19.21 4.47
CA LEU A 941 -28.48 -18.53 5.76
C LEU A 941 -28.90 -19.48 6.90
N LEU A 942 -28.17 -19.44 8.01
CA LEU A 942 -28.52 -20.07 9.29
C LEU A 942 -29.00 -18.98 10.25
N VAL A 943 -30.26 -19.02 10.67
CA VAL A 943 -30.80 -18.02 11.60
C VAL A 943 -30.47 -18.36 13.05
N ASP A 944 -30.72 -17.41 13.96
CA ASP A 944 -30.57 -17.63 15.41
C ASP A 944 -31.37 -18.85 15.89
N GLY A 945 -30.68 -19.77 16.59
CA GLY A 945 -31.22 -21.02 17.09
C GLY A 945 -31.25 -22.16 16.07
N GLU A 946 -30.83 -21.93 14.82
CA GLU A 946 -30.80 -22.96 13.80
C GLU A 946 -29.61 -23.91 13.96
N THR A 947 -29.80 -25.18 13.61
CA THR A 947 -28.75 -26.19 13.52
C THR A 947 -28.85 -26.94 12.20
N ARG A 948 -27.74 -27.11 11.48
CA ARG A 948 -27.71 -27.76 10.17
C ARG A 948 -26.46 -28.60 9.94
N ASP A 949 -26.61 -29.78 9.35
CA ASP A 949 -25.48 -30.56 8.85
C ASP A 949 -24.98 -30.00 7.52
N ILE A 950 -23.68 -29.67 7.46
CA ILE A 950 -22.98 -29.12 6.30
C ILE A 950 -21.85 -30.07 5.92
N GLY A 951 -22.20 -31.14 5.21
CA GLY A 951 -21.18 -32.09 4.72
C GLY A 951 -20.55 -32.91 5.84
N GLY A 952 -21.34 -33.30 6.85
CA GLY A 952 -20.90 -34.04 8.02
C GLY A 952 -20.33 -33.18 9.15
N VAL A 953 -20.51 -31.86 9.08
CA VAL A 953 -20.24 -30.89 10.15
C VAL A 953 -21.59 -30.32 10.59
N GLU A 954 -22.03 -30.62 11.80
CA GLU A 954 -23.21 -29.98 12.39
C GLU A 954 -22.86 -28.54 12.81
N VAL A 955 -23.59 -27.56 12.28
CA VAL A 955 -23.38 -26.13 12.51
C VAL A 955 -24.59 -25.58 13.25
N ALA A 956 -24.40 -25.21 14.52
CA ALA A 956 -25.41 -24.56 15.34
C ALA A 956 -25.08 -23.08 15.51
N VAL A 957 -26.08 -22.21 15.38
CA VAL A 957 -25.92 -20.75 15.39
C VAL A 957 -26.75 -20.14 16.51
N VAL A 958 -26.13 -19.26 17.31
CA VAL A 958 -26.80 -18.48 18.36
C VAL A 958 -26.45 -17.00 18.17
N GLY A 959 -27.48 -16.16 18.02
CA GLY A 959 -27.34 -14.72 17.86
C GLY A 959 -27.02 -14.01 19.17
N ASN A 960 -26.10 -13.06 19.10
CA ASN A 960 -25.69 -12.23 20.24
C ASN A 960 -26.35 -10.84 20.18
N ALA A 961 -26.39 -10.16 21.32
CA ALA A 961 -27.03 -8.84 21.43
C ALA A 961 -26.31 -7.73 20.63
N ASP A 962 -25.04 -7.93 20.29
CA ASP A 962 -24.23 -7.02 19.47
C ASP A 962 -24.37 -7.27 17.95
N GLY A 963 -25.17 -8.27 17.55
CA GLY A 963 -25.35 -8.65 16.14
C GLY A 963 -24.31 -9.63 15.62
N SER A 964 -23.37 -10.08 16.45
CA SER A 964 -22.50 -11.23 16.18
C SER A 964 -23.25 -12.56 16.37
N TYR A 965 -22.63 -13.66 15.95
CA TYR A 965 -23.19 -15.01 16.11
C TYR A 965 -22.15 -15.97 16.67
N ASP A 966 -22.52 -16.70 17.72
CA ASP A 966 -21.77 -17.86 18.18
C ASP A 966 -22.11 -19.06 17.31
N VAL A 967 -21.10 -19.58 16.62
CA VAL A 967 -21.19 -20.69 15.68
C VAL A 967 -20.50 -21.91 16.27
N THR A 968 -21.29 -22.85 16.76
CA THR A 968 -20.78 -24.13 17.28
C THR A 968 -20.76 -25.16 16.16
N LEU A 969 -19.56 -25.67 15.88
CA LEU A 969 -19.32 -26.74 14.92
C LEU A 969 -19.08 -28.05 15.66
N THR A 970 -19.77 -29.11 15.26
CA THR A 970 -19.60 -30.46 15.81
C THR A 970 -19.49 -31.48 14.68
N GLY A 971 -18.42 -32.28 14.70
CA GLY A 971 -18.09 -33.17 13.58
C GLY A 971 -17.25 -32.48 12.51
N GLY A 972 -16.88 -33.23 11.49
CA GLY A 972 -15.89 -32.83 10.48
C GLY A 972 -14.67 -33.73 10.51
N ARG A 973 -14.33 -34.27 9.34
CA ARG A 973 -12.97 -34.77 9.10
C ARG A 973 -12.10 -33.55 8.86
N ILE A 974 -10.83 -33.63 9.25
CA ILE A 974 -9.83 -32.73 8.70
C ILE A 974 -9.95 -32.85 7.18
N ALA A 975 -9.98 -31.72 6.46
CA ALA A 975 -10.06 -31.77 5.02
C ALA A 975 -8.98 -32.72 4.50
N GLU A 976 -9.34 -33.61 3.58
CA GLU A 976 -8.35 -34.33 2.77
C GLU A 976 -8.36 -33.62 1.42
N PHE A 977 -7.52 -32.60 1.25
CA PHE A 977 -7.30 -32.03 -0.06
C PHE A 977 -6.44 -33.02 -0.85
N GLU A 978 -7.02 -33.82 -1.73
CA GLU A 978 -6.20 -34.53 -2.73
C GLU A 978 -5.49 -33.48 -3.59
N THR A 979 -4.18 -33.61 -3.77
CA THR A 979 -3.47 -32.78 -4.75
C THR A 979 -4.09 -32.98 -6.13
N TRP A 980 -4.33 -31.87 -6.84
CA TRP A 980 -5.10 -31.81 -8.09
C TRP A 980 -4.47 -32.59 -9.27
N CYS A 981 -3.29 -33.18 -9.07
CA CYS A 981 -2.50 -33.85 -10.10
C CYS A 981 -2.82 -35.35 -10.25
N LYS A 982 -4.10 -35.72 -10.43
CA LYS A 982 -4.45 -37.07 -10.93
C LYS A 982 -4.78 -37.04 -12.42
N LYS A 983 -3.93 -37.70 -13.21
CA LYS A 983 -4.04 -37.91 -14.66
C LYS A 983 -5.43 -38.47 -15.03
N ARG A 984 -6.38 -37.62 -15.46
CA ARG A 984 -7.58 -38.09 -16.18
C ARG A 984 -7.18 -38.39 -17.61
N LEU A 985 -7.05 -39.67 -17.93
CA LEU A 985 -6.84 -40.15 -19.30
C LEU A 985 -8.11 -39.84 -20.14
N GLY A 986 -8.10 -38.73 -20.88
CA GLY A 986 -9.11 -38.46 -21.91
C GLY A 986 -9.48 -37.00 -22.09
N THR A 987 -8.93 -36.39 -23.14
CA THR A 987 -9.45 -35.24 -23.93
C THR A 987 -9.35 -33.79 -23.46
N PHE A 988 -8.83 -33.45 -22.28
CA PHE A 988 -8.41 -32.06 -22.03
C PHE A 988 -7.10 -32.01 -21.24
N ASP A 989 -6.10 -31.36 -21.82
CA ASP A 989 -4.80 -31.10 -21.20
C ASP A 989 -5.01 -30.14 -20.01
N THR A 990 -4.76 -30.65 -18.80
CA THR A 990 -4.90 -29.90 -17.55
C THR A 990 -3.64 -29.08 -17.22
N GLY A 991 -2.66 -28.99 -18.14
CA GLY A 991 -1.48 -28.16 -17.96
C GLY A 991 -0.51 -28.67 -16.89
N CYS A 992 -0.59 -29.95 -16.52
CA CYS A 992 0.38 -30.62 -15.66
C CYS A 992 1.38 -31.37 -16.55
N ALA A 993 2.42 -30.70 -17.09
CA ALA A 993 3.52 -31.43 -17.74
C ALA A 993 4.33 -32.17 -16.67
N PHE A 994 4.16 -33.48 -16.62
CA PHE A 994 5.21 -34.34 -16.13
C PHE A 994 6.08 -34.70 -17.33
N ASP A 995 7.35 -34.31 -17.28
CA ASP A 995 8.37 -34.77 -18.22
C ASP A 995 8.39 -36.31 -18.22
N GLU A 996 7.95 -36.93 -19.31
CA GLU A 996 8.40 -38.28 -19.63
C GLU A 996 9.85 -38.16 -20.14
N PRO A 997 10.79 -38.98 -19.63
CA PRO A 997 12.13 -39.01 -20.19
C PRO A 997 12.06 -39.52 -21.63
N ARG A 998 12.53 -38.70 -22.58
CA ARG A 998 13.01 -39.17 -23.89
C ARG A 998 14.52 -39.14 -23.91
#